data_AF-A0A497PBS3-F1
#
_entry.id   AF-A0A497PBS3-F1
#
_cell.length_a   1.000
_cell.length_b   1.000
_cell.length_c   1.000
_cell.angle_alpha   90.00
_cell.angle_beta   90.00
_cell.angle_gamma   90.00
#
_symmetry.space_group_name_H-M   'P 1'
#
loop_
_entity.id
_entity.type
_entity.pdbx_description
1 polymer ?
#
loop_
_entity_poly.entity_id
_entity_poly.type
_entity_poly.pdbx_seq_one_letter_code
_entity_poly.pdbx_strand_id
1 'polypeptide(L)'
;MHFSGPKLAMALLFLAFFLSTVPVPVASRLAGGPTPIQYPHNTDLLFNGTTVHGFVTSHDGHLYFEDDTRARFWGVNLVDKMCFLTADQVDSLIDVLKASGANMVRLHLMDAHLSQSLIDYSSGNTSKLNDDMLARLDYLLYKCRVAGIYVYLDLLDGREFLESDGVVNASKLGSEAKVISIFDDHLIELQKQYATNLLTHVNPYTGLALVDDPTIAVVEITNENGMFWDLLGDVKGWAGIPEPYYSELKSKWNDWLVREYGTRQNLDNAWVDHYGTHGLLADEDPTAGTVRLPDVVEAWKHTAGGRSYDDTAIGHARANDGSRFAYDLLCNYYTTMKQHLRSLGVKVPIGASDNQWQVHPPTQLAIKKCLDFSAAGYYHDHPTFPGSPLMTIRNTPELFEDAESILPILSAQKIAGVPMIVREWNDVFPNDYRSESMIQMATFAAQQDWDGVLIHHFADDFFSLAEGEQKTLWWSTLHDPARWPQFSVAARIFLDQMVSPLSMVIDIGYSYTDTFYAAHFDDPWFYRAAPYFGRVRNYYFDSTYNGTADVVIGSMRTNGATYPGTGGTKTAIIAPYYWYCDLYNQELNQTATAKRLYSGLTFTDGSSSGSGHFAGFAYDNKDITWSHYYGISVSTLPSGALAFGNSSNNLWCAGFVDSSSVIMSMWDCQTTSKVVFHDWDYAPQAGGDHNVFEVLRHDSLAARILMDALSHWGLTSMSHSYWDVRTWVDDSGVWVRNETSGVFTLSTDHVAAVVGFANGTTAVGGITFESNDHHFAASVISVDGQPLATSDHMVFTAVGDAWNTNQELVLSYDSGAGTAYSYMNSWDSVGDPPVNYEDIFVRAYFGRQISASVILRGIYGAPKSVFTTTSNSLYLSTDSASASDVVALDIFVSPSPPEVLACESAPDSALAGEAQPVSVTVNLTGPDIQNVTLWYSEDEGDYQALALTYSGDGKFEGELPGGEYDTTTAYYFVAYDVFSHATVVGDNGANFTVTWIDTVPPELVDVSYSPSSPVFGSDVVLTCTVSDEHSGVSEVRATYQAGGSTKTVLMTEVQENVYSVTITNSDNVTDLQVTIEVEDLAANTVSETVVIHYSQPSTSTTTTTSSTTTTTTSSSTTTTSAPTSTSPLSDLDTLLVGGVGIVVVLAIVLMLMRRRH
;
A
#
# COMPACT_ATOMS: atom_id res chain seq x y z
N MET A 1 -6.64 -55.12 11.13
CA MET A 1 -6.76 -56.43 11.83
C MET A 1 -8.17 -56.58 12.40
N HIS A 2 -8.52 -57.73 13.01
CA HIS A 2 -9.90 -58.08 13.41
C HIS A 2 -10.27 -57.72 14.86
N PHE A 3 -11.53 -57.25 15.03
CA PHE A 3 -12.46 -57.42 16.16
C PHE A 3 -12.01 -57.28 17.63
N SER A 4 -12.68 -56.36 18.35
CA SER A 4 -13.70 -56.73 19.35
C SER A 4 -14.66 -55.55 19.63
N GLY A 5 -15.88 -55.82 20.13
CA GLY A 5 -16.97 -54.84 20.35
C GLY A 5 -17.43 -54.75 21.82
N PRO A 6 -18.69 -54.37 22.16
CA PRO A 6 -19.89 -54.28 21.31
C PRO A 6 -20.72 -52.96 21.42
N LYS A 7 -21.79 -52.85 20.62
CA LYS A 7 -22.83 -51.81 20.72
C LYS A 7 -24.00 -52.26 21.62
N LEU A 8 -24.58 -51.39 22.44
CA LEU A 8 -25.99 -51.53 22.88
C LEU A 8 -26.66 -50.23 23.41
N ALA A 9 -26.76 -49.19 22.58
CA ALA A 9 -27.70 -48.07 22.81
C ALA A 9 -28.14 -47.44 21.47
N MET A 10 -29.29 -46.76 21.47
CA MET A 10 -29.80 -45.88 20.39
C MET A 10 -29.93 -46.49 18.97
N ALA A 11 -30.25 -47.79 18.87
CA ALA A 11 -30.80 -48.39 17.64
C ALA A 11 -32.33 -48.58 17.76
N LEU A 12 -33.08 -47.48 17.93
CA LEU A 12 -34.55 -47.55 18.16
C LEU A 12 -35.35 -46.31 17.71
N LEU A 13 -34.81 -45.50 16.79
CA LEU A 13 -35.45 -44.25 16.33
C LEU A 13 -35.36 -44.03 14.80
N PHE A 14 -35.47 -45.12 14.03
CA PHE A 14 -35.54 -45.11 12.57
C PHE A 14 -36.57 -46.13 12.05
N LEU A 15 -37.82 -45.71 11.79
CA LEU A 15 -38.70 -46.33 10.79
C LEU A 15 -39.93 -45.45 10.46
N ALA A 16 -40.48 -45.66 9.25
CA ALA A 16 -41.66 -45.02 8.62
C ALA A 16 -41.46 -43.53 8.19
N PHE A 17 -41.49 -43.16 6.90
CA PHE A 17 -42.60 -43.21 5.91
C PHE A 17 -43.82 -42.37 6.36
N PHE A 18 -44.38 -41.40 5.60
CA PHE A 18 -44.47 -41.24 4.13
C PHE A 18 -44.88 -39.78 3.70
N LEU A 19 -44.56 -39.42 2.44
CA LEU A 19 -45.33 -38.56 1.48
C LEU A 19 -45.67 -37.05 1.76
N SER A 20 -44.96 -36.20 0.99
CA SER A 20 -45.52 -35.26 -0.03
C SER A 20 -45.97 -33.81 0.29
N THR A 21 -45.80 -32.96 -0.75
CA THR A 21 -46.32 -31.58 -1.00
C THR A 21 -45.56 -30.36 -0.42
N VAL A 22 -45.79 -29.22 -1.08
CA VAL A 22 -45.05 -27.93 -1.16
C VAL A 22 -46.12 -26.85 -1.48
N PRO A 23 -46.05 -25.52 -1.11
CA PRO A 23 -44.90 -24.70 -0.65
C PRO A 23 -45.11 -23.78 0.62
N VAL A 24 -44.00 -23.20 1.14
CA VAL A 24 -43.70 -21.76 1.53
C VAL A 24 -44.80 -20.89 2.23
N PRO A 25 -44.54 -19.97 3.22
CA PRO A 25 -43.27 -19.28 3.60
C PRO A 25 -42.96 -19.16 5.13
N VAL A 26 -41.91 -18.35 5.42
CA VAL A 26 -41.57 -17.60 6.66
C VAL A 26 -40.63 -18.26 7.69
N ALA A 27 -39.47 -17.60 7.81
CA ALA A 27 -38.37 -17.70 8.76
C ALA A 27 -38.65 -18.22 10.19
N SER A 28 -37.70 -19.02 10.71
CA SER A 28 -36.85 -18.54 11.82
C SER A 28 -35.61 -19.41 12.07
N ARG A 29 -34.46 -18.73 12.26
CA ARG A 29 -33.25 -19.12 13.01
C ARG A 29 -32.83 -20.61 12.98
N LEU A 30 -31.84 -20.92 12.15
CA LEU A 30 -30.71 -21.75 12.59
C LEU A 30 -29.61 -20.82 13.11
N ALA A 31 -29.13 -21.09 14.31
CA ALA A 31 -27.94 -20.45 14.89
C ALA A 31 -26.93 -21.56 15.19
N GLY A 32 -25.64 -21.33 14.94
CA GLY A 32 -24.58 -22.32 15.19
C GLY A 32 -23.50 -22.47 14.11
N GLY A 33 -23.54 -21.69 13.03
CA GLY A 33 -22.31 -21.39 12.28
C GLY A 33 -21.55 -20.24 12.95
N PRO A 34 -20.22 -20.14 12.80
CA PRO A 34 -19.50 -18.92 13.16
C PRO A 34 -20.07 -17.76 12.32
N THR A 35 -20.29 -16.61 12.94
CA THR A 35 -20.60 -15.37 12.21
C THR A 35 -19.38 -14.98 11.37
N PRO A 36 -19.54 -14.64 10.07
CA PRO A 36 -18.46 -14.04 9.30
C PRO A 36 -17.92 -12.80 10.02
N ILE A 37 -16.60 -12.71 10.16
CA ILE A 37 -15.95 -11.50 10.65
C ILE A 37 -16.19 -10.41 9.62
N GLN A 38 -16.96 -9.38 9.98
CA GLN A 38 -17.18 -8.24 9.10
C GLN A 38 -15.94 -7.35 9.10
N TYR A 39 -15.06 -7.59 8.12
CA TYR A 39 -14.04 -6.63 7.73
C TYR A 39 -14.70 -5.28 7.36
N PRO A 40 -14.14 -4.13 7.77
CA PRO A 40 -14.78 -2.84 7.54
C PRO A 40 -14.73 -2.44 6.06
N HIS A 41 -15.90 -2.24 5.45
CA HIS A 41 -16.05 -1.74 4.07
C HIS A 41 -15.67 -0.25 3.89
N ASN A 42 -14.72 0.28 4.68
CA ASN A 42 -14.28 1.68 4.66
C ASN A 42 -12.78 1.80 4.30
N THR A 43 -12.36 1.05 3.30
CA THR A 43 -11.06 1.19 2.60
C THR A 43 -11.23 1.75 1.17
N ASP A 44 -12.46 2.05 0.74
CA ASP A 44 -12.73 2.69 -0.56
C ASP A 44 -12.09 4.11 -0.69
N LEU A 45 -11.61 4.68 0.42
CA LEU A 45 -10.78 5.90 0.43
C LEU A 45 -9.35 5.68 -0.10
N LEU A 46 -8.88 4.43 -0.18
CA LEU A 46 -7.49 4.13 -0.50
C LEU A 46 -7.20 3.94 -1.99
N PHE A 47 -8.15 3.64 -2.88
CA PHE A 47 -7.79 3.31 -4.27
C PHE A 47 -8.83 3.62 -5.34
N ASN A 48 -8.29 4.00 -6.52
CA ASN A 48 -9.00 4.09 -7.80
C ASN A 48 -8.47 3.06 -8.83
N GLY A 49 -7.71 2.05 -8.37
CA GLY A 49 -6.97 1.10 -9.20
C GLY A 49 -7.65 -0.25 -9.42
N THR A 50 -8.84 -0.45 -8.84
CA THR A 50 -9.70 -1.62 -9.02
C THR A 50 -10.78 -1.35 -10.08
N THR A 51 -10.34 -0.86 -11.23
CA THR A 51 -11.17 -0.41 -12.36
C THR A 51 -11.07 -1.37 -13.54
N VAL A 52 -12.20 -1.64 -14.20
CA VAL A 52 -12.25 -2.55 -15.37
C VAL A 52 -11.91 -1.76 -16.64
N HIS A 53 -10.74 -2.01 -17.22
CA HIS A 53 -10.17 -1.34 -18.40
C HIS A 53 -10.12 -2.24 -19.65
N GLY A 54 -10.82 -3.38 -19.65
CA GLY A 54 -10.85 -4.31 -20.78
C GLY A 54 -9.63 -5.24 -20.83
N PHE A 55 -9.32 -5.77 -22.01
CA PHE A 55 -8.21 -6.71 -22.18
C PHE A 55 -6.84 -6.04 -22.02
N VAL A 56 -5.93 -6.70 -21.32
CA VAL A 56 -4.50 -6.33 -21.29
C VAL A 56 -3.83 -6.70 -22.62
N THR A 57 -2.88 -5.89 -23.05
CA THR A 57 -1.99 -6.10 -24.19
C THR A 57 -0.54 -5.74 -23.82
N SER A 58 0.40 -5.95 -24.75
CA SER A 58 1.82 -5.68 -24.52
C SER A 58 2.48 -5.07 -25.76
N HIS A 59 3.15 -3.92 -25.59
CA HIS A 59 4.01 -3.30 -26.59
C HIS A 59 5.10 -2.46 -25.91
N ASP A 60 6.12 -2.06 -26.67
CA ASP A 60 7.23 -1.19 -26.24
C ASP A 60 8.02 -1.64 -24.98
N GLY A 61 7.82 -2.90 -24.55
CA GLY A 61 8.43 -3.50 -23.37
C GLY A 61 7.61 -3.43 -22.08
N HIS A 62 6.32 -3.10 -22.20
CA HIS A 62 5.41 -2.82 -21.09
C HIS A 62 3.98 -3.35 -21.32
N LEU A 63 3.19 -3.43 -20.24
CA LEU A 63 1.77 -3.82 -20.29
C LEU A 63 0.85 -2.61 -20.38
N TYR A 64 -0.24 -2.74 -21.14
CA TYR A 64 -1.25 -1.70 -21.35
C TYR A 64 -2.66 -2.30 -21.33
N PHE A 65 -3.66 -1.55 -20.89
CA PHE A 65 -5.08 -1.94 -20.98
C PHE A 65 -5.68 -1.61 -22.36
N GLU A 66 -6.95 -1.97 -22.59
CA GLU A 66 -7.64 -1.81 -23.89
C GLU A 66 -7.89 -0.35 -24.27
N ASP A 67 -7.78 0.57 -23.31
CA ASP A 67 -7.89 2.02 -23.46
C ASP A 67 -6.53 2.73 -23.65
N ASP A 68 -5.45 1.99 -23.91
CA ASP A 68 -4.06 2.48 -24.08
C ASP A 68 -3.44 3.07 -22.78
N THR A 69 -4.09 2.90 -21.62
CA THR A 69 -3.49 3.27 -20.33
C THR A 69 -2.49 2.22 -19.85
N ARG A 70 -1.41 2.66 -19.18
CA ARG A 70 -0.33 1.79 -18.69
C ARG A 70 -0.86 0.85 -17.60
N ALA A 71 -0.80 -0.46 -17.84
CA ALA A 71 -1.16 -1.45 -16.85
C ALA A 71 0.00 -1.69 -15.87
N ARG A 72 -0.32 -1.65 -14.57
CA ARG A 72 0.56 -2.05 -13.47
C ARG A 72 -0.23 -2.90 -12.48
N PHE A 73 0.40 -3.96 -11.96
CA PHE A 73 -0.26 -4.89 -11.06
C PHE A 73 0.46 -5.03 -9.71
N TRP A 74 -0.27 -4.86 -8.62
CA TRP A 74 0.19 -5.17 -7.27
C TRP A 74 -0.80 -6.17 -6.67
N GLY A 75 -0.30 -7.29 -6.16
CA GLY A 75 -1.17 -8.43 -5.90
C GLY A 75 -0.55 -9.58 -5.12
N VAL A 76 -1.26 -10.71 -5.11
CA VAL A 76 -0.96 -11.86 -4.25
C VAL A 76 -1.20 -13.17 -4.99
N ASN A 77 -0.52 -14.24 -4.56
CA ASN A 77 -0.76 -15.58 -5.10
C ASN A 77 -1.78 -16.33 -4.22
N LEU A 78 -2.77 -16.93 -4.88
CA LEU A 78 -3.72 -17.89 -4.30
C LEU A 78 -3.24 -19.29 -4.71
N VAL A 79 -3.01 -20.18 -3.75
CA VAL A 79 -2.32 -21.47 -3.96
C VAL A 79 -3.22 -22.64 -3.54
N ASP A 80 -3.20 -23.75 -4.31
CA ASP A 80 -3.99 -24.97 -4.04
C ASP A 80 -5.49 -24.64 -3.80
N LYS A 81 -6.06 -25.07 -2.67
CA LYS A 81 -7.45 -24.86 -2.25
C LYS A 81 -7.89 -23.39 -2.19
N MET A 82 -6.98 -22.42 -2.16
CA MET A 82 -7.32 -20.99 -2.18
C MET A 82 -7.90 -20.56 -3.54
N CYS A 83 -7.64 -21.31 -4.61
CA CYS A 83 -8.31 -21.14 -5.90
C CYS A 83 -9.76 -21.67 -5.91
N PHE A 84 -10.14 -22.48 -4.90
CA PHE A 84 -11.39 -23.25 -4.86
C PHE A 84 -12.19 -23.02 -3.56
N LEU A 85 -12.14 -21.79 -3.04
CA LEU A 85 -12.96 -21.34 -1.92
C LEU A 85 -14.48 -21.40 -2.22
N THR A 86 -15.31 -21.51 -1.19
CA THR A 86 -16.78 -21.45 -1.34
C THR A 86 -17.28 -19.99 -1.48
N ALA A 87 -18.53 -19.77 -1.88
CA ALA A 87 -19.04 -18.44 -2.25
C ALA A 87 -18.83 -17.37 -1.17
N ASP A 88 -19.31 -17.61 0.06
CA ASP A 88 -19.15 -16.72 1.22
C ASP A 88 -17.66 -16.42 1.54
N GLN A 89 -16.79 -17.37 1.22
CA GLN A 89 -15.34 -17.27 1.42
C GLN A 89 -14.68 -16.41 0.33
N VAL A 90 -15.10 -16.55 -0.93
CA VAL A 90 -14.70 -15.69 -2.04
C VAL A 90 -15.18 -14.25 -1.84
N ASP A 91 -16.41 -14.06 -1.35
CA ASP A 91 -16.94 -12.73 -1.03
C ASP A 91 -16.03 -12.02 0.00
N SER A 92 -15.67 -12.73 1.07
CA SER A 92 -14.76 -12.22 2.12
C SER A 92 -13.34 -11.95 1.60
N LEU A 93 -12.81 -12.83 0.75
CA LEU A 93 -11.51 -12.64 0.08
C LEU A 93 -11.46 -11.37 -0.74
N ILE A 94 -12.53 -11.11 -1.49
CA ILE A 94 -12.60 -9.98 -2.42
C ILE A 94 -12.73 -8.65 -1.67
N ASP A 95 -13.44 -8.62 -0.55
CA ASP A 95 -13.44 -7.47 0.36
C ASP A 95 -12.04 -7.20 0.93
N VAL A 96 -11.30 -8.23 1.36
CA VAL A 96 -9.92 -8.09 1.87
C VAL A 96 -8.94 -7.63 0.79
N LEU A 97 -9.03 -8.15 -0.44
CA LEU A 97 -8.17 -7.75 -1.56
C LEU A 97 -8.43 -6.31 -2.02
N LYS A 98 -9.71 -5.91 -2.13
CA LYS A 98 -10.08 -4.50 -2.35
C LYS A 98 -9.54 -3.61 -1.22
N ALA A 99 -9.59 -4.09 0.02
CA ALA A 99 -9.14 -3.34 1.19
C ALA A 99 -7.62 -3.16 1.28
N SER A 100 -6.85 -4.14 0.79
CA SER A 100 -5.38 -4.04 0.73
C SER A 100 -4.86 -3.29 -0.49
N GLY A 101 -5.72 -2.93 -1.46
CA GLY A 101 -5.31 -2.31 -2.72
C GLY A 101 -4.73 -3.30 -3.74
N ALA A 102 -4.95 -4.60 -3.56
CA ALA A 102 -4.57 -5.60 -4.56
C ALA A 102 -5.46 -5.49 -5.80
N ASN A 103 -4.87 -5.25 -6.97
CA ASN A 103 -5.58 -5.20 -8.25
C ASN A 103 -5.32 -6.44 -9.13
N MET A 104 -4.53 -7.41 -8.65
CA MET A 104 -4.31 -8.70 -9.30
C MET A 104 -4.24 -9.86 -8.29
N VAL A 105 -4.71 -11.03 -8.70
CA VAL A 105 -4.40 -12.33 -8.08
C VAL A 105 -3.78 -13.28 -9.10
N ARG A 106 -2.84 -14.12 -8.67
CA ARG A 106 -2.38 -15.30 -9.43
C ARG A 106 -3.02 -16.56 -8.89
N LEU A 107 -3.44 -17.44 -9.80
CA LEU A 107 -4.08 -18.71 -9.48
C LEU A 107 -3.08 -19.85 -9.70
N HIS A 108 -2.49 -20.32 -8.60
CA HIS A 108 -1.29 -21.18 -8.58
C HIS A 108 -1.63 -22.58 -8.01
N LEU A 109 -0.98 -23.60 -8.56
CA LEU A 109 -1.16 -25.03 -8.30
C LEU A 109 -2.59 -25.56 -8.49
N MET A 110 -3.39 -24.93 -9.37
CA MET A 110 -4.77 -25.34 -9.67
C MET A 110 -4.89 -26.74 -10.30
N ASP A 111 -3.90 -27.13 -11.11
CA ASP A 111 -3.80 -28.42 -11.80
C ASP A 111 -3.18 -29.52 -10.93
N ALA A 112 -2.69 -29.17 -9.73
CA ALA A 112 -1.91 -30.05 -8.87
C ALA A 112 -2.71 -31.23 -8.30
N HIS A 113 -2.05 -32.36 -8.05
CA HIS A 113 -2.67 -33.55 -7.46
C HIS A 113 -2.77 -33.44 -5.92
N LEU A 114 -3.34 -32.32 -5.44
CA LEU A 114 -3.44 -31.97 -4.03
C LEU A 114 -4.85 -32.24 -3.46
N SER A 115 -5.15 -31.69 -2.28
CA SER A 115 -6.40 -31.94 -1.55
C SER A 115 -7.64 -31.45 -2.29
N GLN A 116 -7.47 -30.44 -3.15
CA GLN A 116 -8.45 -29.89 -4.08
C GLN A 116 -7.71 -29.70 -5.42
N SER A 117 -8.40 -29.89 -6.54
CA SER A 117 -7.76 -29.82 -7.86
C SER A 117 -8.77 -29.59 -8.97
N LEU A 118 -8.43 -28.70 -9.91
CA LEU A 118 -9.19 -28.44 -11.12
C LEU A 118 -9.19 -29.64 -12.08
N ILE A 119 -8.29 -30.60 -11.91
CA ILE A 119 -8.25 -31.87 -12.66
C ILE A 119 -8.96 -32.97 -11.83
N ASP A 120 -9.83 -33.75 -12.49
CA ASP A 120 -10.54 -34.87 -11.88
C ASP A 120 -9.67 -36.15 -11.84
N TYR A 121 -8.61 -36.13 -11.03
CA TYR A 121 -7.75 -37.30 -10.77
C TYR A 121 -8.55 -38.52 -10.27
N SER A 122 -9.71 -38.30 -9.64
CA SER A 122 -10.62 -39.37 -9.20
C SER A 122 -11.22 -40.19 -10.35
N SER A 123 -11.27 -39.61 -11.55
CA SER A 123 -11.63 -40.31 -12.79
C SER A 123 -10.55 -41.27 -13.30
N GLY A 124 -9.38 -41.33 -12.65
CA GLY A 124 -8.28 -42.24 -12.97
C GLY A 124 -7.49 -41.86 -14.23
N ASN A 125 -7.60 -40.62 -14.69
CA ASN A 125 -6.88 -40.00 -15.81
C ASN A 125 -6.92 -38.46 -15.59
N THR A 126 -6.14 -37.69 -16.35
CA THR A 126 -6.02 -36.22 -16.19
C THR A 126 -6.68 -35.42 -17.32
N SER A 127 -7.51 -36.04 -18.14
CA SER A 127 -8.12 -35.41 -19.33
C SER A 127 -9.39 -34.59 -19.06
N LYS A 128 -9.95 -34.66 -17.85
CA LYS A 128 -11.25 -34.05 -17.48
C LYS A 128 -11.09 -33.10 -16.29
N LEU A 129 -11.79 -31.96 -16.35
CA LEU A 129 -11.86 -31.01 -15.24
C LEU A 129 -12.80 -31.50 -14.13
N ASN A 130 -12.56 -31.05 -12.90
CA ASN A 130 -13.37 -31.32 -11.73
C ASN A 130 -14.54 -30.33 -11.66
N ASP A 131 -15.78 -30.82 -11.80
CA ASP A 131 -16.97 -29.98 -11.98
C ASP A 131 -17.27 -29.11 -10.73
N ASP A 132 -16.91 -29.56 -9.52
CA ASP A 132 -17.13 -28.79 -8.28
C ASP A 132 -16.05 -27.70 -8.10
N MET A 133 -14.79 -28.00 -8.40
CA MET A 133 -13.70 -27.01 -8.31
C MET A 133 -13.83 -25.95 -9.41
N LEU A 134 -14.24 -26.35 -10.62
CA LEU A 134 -14.51 -25.43 -11.73
C LEU A 134 -15.65 -24.46 -11.39
N ALA A 135 -16.74 -24.94 -10.77
CA ALA A 135 -17.87 -24.10 -10.35
C ALA A 135 -17.50 -23.08 -9.25
N ARG A 136 -16.48 -23.37 -8.43
CA ARG A 136 -15.93 -22.44 -7.42
C ARG A 136 -14.99 -21.41 -8.05
N LEU A 137 -14.10 -21.87 -8.94
CA LEU A 137 -13.26 -21.01 -9.76
C LEU A 137 -14.09 -20.03 -10.58
N ASP A 138 -15.20 -20.48 -11.18
CA ASP A 138 -16.16 -19.62 -11.88
C ASP A 138 -16.70 -18.48 -10.99
N TYR A 139 -17.00 -18.77 -9.73
CA TYR A 139 -17.48 -17.76 -8.79
C TYR A 139 -16.35 -16.79 -8.38
N LEU A 140 -15.13 -17.29 -8.17
CA LEU A 140 -13.93 -16.47 -7.92
C LEU A 140 -13.67 -15.50 -9.08
N LEU A 141 -13.60 -16.00 -10.32
CA LEU A 141 -13.41 -15.18 -11.53
C LEU A 141 -14.52 -14.13 -11.70
N TYR A 142 -15.78 -14.50 -11.45
CA TYR A 142 -16.91 -13.56 -11.46
C TYR A 142 -16.78 -12.47 -10.40
N LYS A 143 -16.35 -12.82 -9.18
CA LYS A 143 -16.19 -11.84 -8.10
C LYS A 143 -14.97 -10.95 -8.30
N CYS A 144 -13.84 -11.46 -8.79
CA CYS A 144 -12.71 -10.68 -9.28
C CYS A 144 -13.17 -9.66 -10.34
N ARG A 145 -13.94 -10.12 -11.33
CA ARG A 145 -14.52 -9.27 -12.38
C ARG A 145 -15.39 -8.13 -11.84
N VAL A 146 -16.30 -8.43 -10.91
CA VAL A 146 -17.19 -7.44 -10.29
C VAL A 146 -16.40 -6.45 -9.42
N ALA A 147 -15.28 -6.87 -8.84
CA ALA A 147 -14.40 -6.05 -8.01
C ALA A 147 -13.32 -5.30 -8.78
N GLY A 148 -13.17 -5.49 -10.10
CA GLY A 148 -12.08 -4.87 -10.88
C GLY A 148 -10.69 -5.41 -10.53
N ILE A 149 -10.61 -6.64 -10.03
CA ILE A 149 -9.36 -7.35 -9.74
C ILE A 149 -9.05 -8.28 -10.92
N TYR A 150 -7.84 -8.18 -11.47
CA TYR A 150 -7.40 -9.00 -12.60
C TYR A 150 -6.82 -10.34 -12.15
N VAL A 151 -6.72 -11.27 -13.10
CA VAL A 151 -6.27 -12.64 -12.87
C VAL A 151 -5.05 -12.95 -13.75
N TYR A 152 -3.99 -13.40 -13.10
CA TYR A 152 -2.85 -14.08 -13.70
C TYR A 152 -3.16 -15.59 -13.68
N LEU A 153 -3.18 -16.22 -14.86
CA LEU A 153 -3.70 -17.58 -15.02
C LEU A 153 -2.60 -18.57 -15.46
N ASP A 154 -2.30 -19.53 -14.60
CA ASP A 154 -1.31 -20.59 -14.86
C ASP A 154 -1.96 -21.79 -15.59
N LEU A 155 -1.18 -22.51 -16.41
CA LEU A 155 -1.65 -23.68 -17.17
C LEU A 155 -0.97 -25.02 -16.86
N LEU A 156 0.36 -25.07 -16.78
CA LEU A 156 1.11 -26.28 -16.36
C LEU A 156 2.01 -25.91 -15.19
N ASP A 157 1.63 -26.33 -13.99
CA ASP A 157 2.15 -25.73 -12.77
C ASP A 157 2.36 -26.72 -11.63
N GLY A 158 1.42 -27.65 -11.42
CA GLY A 158 1.53 -28.75 -10.45
C GLY A 158 1.05 -30.12 -10.94
N ARG A 159 0.66 -30.27 -12.22
CA ARG A 159 0.04 -31.51 -12.74
C ARG A 159 0.96 -32.72 -12.65
N GLU A 160 0.50 -33.76 -11.95
CA GLU A 160 1.04 -35.12 -12.09
C GLU A 160 0.41 -35.76 -13.34
N PHE A 161 1.22 -36.29 -14.25
CA PHE A 161 0.71 -37.06 -15.39
C PHE A 161 0.57 -38.55 -15.02
N LEU A 162 -0.43 -39.25 -15.56
CA LEU A 162 -0.69 -40.66 -15.22
C LEU A 162 -0.45 -41.62 -16.40
N GLU A 163 -0.07 -42.87 -16.12
CA GLU A 163 0.09 -43.88 -17.20
C GLU A 163 -1.23 -44.20 -17.93
N SER A 164 -2.37 -43.88 -17.34
CA SER A 164 -3.70 -43.96 -17.98
C SER A 164 -3.95 -42.90 -19.04
N ASP A 165 -3.20 -41.79 -19.01
CA ASP A 165 -3.18 -40.77 -20.07
C ASP A 165 -2.31 -41.19 -21.28
N GLY A 166 -1.74 -42.41 -21.25
CA GLY A 166 -0.81 -42.93 -22.25
C GLY A 166 0.65 -42.54 -22.00
N VAL A 167 0.94 -41.79 -20.95
CA VAL A 167 2.29 -41.33 -20.59
C VAL A 167 3.13 -42.50 -20.07
N VAL A 168 4.28 -42.76 -20.68
CA VAL A 168 5.11 -43.94 -20.35
C VAL A 168 5.94 -43.65 -19.09
N ASN A 169 5.91 -44.55 -18.11
CA ASN A 169 6.62 -44.38 -16.82
C ASN A 169 6.27 -43.05 -16.11
N ALA A 170 5.00 -42.61 -16.18
CA ALA A 170 4.57 -41.31 -15.67
C ALA A 170 4.95 -41.09 -14.18
N SER A 171 4.83 -42.15 -13.37
CA SER A 171 5.30 -42.25 -11.98
C SER A 171 6.81 -42.03 -11.72
N LYS A 172 7.61 -41.70 -12.75
CA LYS A 172 9.02 -41.27 -12.64
C LYS A 172 9.26 -39.82 -13.07
N LEU A 173 8.26 -39.13 -13.61
CA LEU A 173 8.40 -37.77 -14.13
C LEU A 173 8.25 -36.71 -13.03
N GLY A 174 7.60 -37.07 -11.93
CA GLY A 174 7.23 -36.14 -10.89
C GLY A 174 6.16 -35.14 -11.36
N SER A 175 6.10 -34.03 -10.66
CA SER A 175 5.18 -32.92 -10.94
C SER A 175 5.62 -32.15 -12.21
N GLU A 176 4.65 -31.66 -12.98
CA GLU A 176 4.74 -31.02 -14.31
C GLU A 176 5.51 -31.79 -15.41
N ALA A 177 6.12 -32.93 -15.08
CA ALA A 177 7.16 -33.57 -15.88
C ALA A 177 8.23 -32.57 -16.38
N LYS A 178 8.74 -31.69 -15.49
CA LYS A 178 9.68 -30.59 -15.82
C LYS A 178 10.81 -31.04 -16.76
N VAL A 179 11.29 -30.13 -17.62
CA VAL A 179 12.16 -30.37 -18.80
C VAL A 179 11.50 -31.23 -19.90
N ILE A 180 10.86 -32.35 -19.55
CA ILE A 180 10.33 -33.33 -20.50
C ILE A 180 9.05 -32.81 -21.16
N SER A 181 8.18 -32.14 -20.40
CA SER A 181 6.97 -31.46 -20.89
C SER A 181 7.22 -30.31 -21.88
N ILE A 182 8.49 -29.89 -22.05
CA ILE A 182 8.93 -28.92 -23.06
C ILE A 182 9.16 -29.58 -24.44
N PHE A 183 9.49 -30.89 -24.50
CA PHE A 183 9.89 -31.52 -25.77
C PHE A 183 9.15 -32.81 -26.16
N ASP A 184 8.49 -33.53 -25.24
CA ASP A 184 7.68 -34.70 -25.59
C ASP A 184 6.37 -34.28 -26.26
N ASP A 185 6.13 -34.79 -27.46
CA ASP A 185 5.01 -34.36 -28.30
C ASP A 185 3.63 -34.72 -27.67
N HIS A 186 3.54 -35.77 -26.85
CA HIS A 186 2.30 -36.26 -26.25
C HIS A 186 1.94 -35.48 -24.97
N LEU A 187 2.92 -35.17 -24.12
CA LEU A 187 2.76 -34.25 -22.98
C LEU A 187 2.35 -32.86 -23.45
N ILE A 188 2.86 -32.39 -24.60
CA ILE A 188 2.44 -31.12 -25.22
C ILE A 188 0.97 -31.18 -25.67
N GLU A 189 0.51 -32.27 -26.28
CA GLU A 189 -0.92 -32.43 -26.60
C GLU A 189 -1.82 -32.53 -25.35
N LEU A 190 -1.35 -33.16 -24.27
CA LEU A 190 -2.07 -33.20 -22.98
C LEU A 190 -2.16 -31.82 -22.30
N GLN A 191 -1.16 -30.95 -22.48
CA GLN A 191 -1.22 -29.54 -22.07
C GLN A 191 -2.23 -28.76 -22.92
N LYS A 192 -2.18 -28.91 -24.26
CA LYS A 192 -3.15 -28.29 -25.18
C LYS A 192 -4.58 -28.73 -24.88
N GLN A 193 -4.81 -29.99 -24.55
CA GLN A 193 -6.12 -30.51 -24.17
C GLN A 193 -6.64 -29.81 -22.90
N TYR A 194 -5.84 -29.76 -21.84
CA TYR A 194 -6.20 -29.09 -20.59
C TYR A 194 -6.50 -27.59 -20.82
N ALA A 195 -5.61 -26.88 -21.52
CA ALA A 195 -5.81 -25.48 -21.87
C ALA A 195 -7.07 -25.24 -22.73
N THR A 196 -7.40 -26.17 -23.64
CA THR A 196 -8.65 -26.11 -24.42
C THR A 196 -9.87 -26.26 -23.52
N ASN A 197 -9.87 -27.28 -22.65
CA ASN A 197 -10.97 -27.56 -21.75
C ASN A 197 -11.25 -26.38 -20.81
N LEU A 198 -10.19 -25.76 -20.26
CA LEU A 198 -10.31 -24.64 -19.32
C LEU A 198 -10.67 -23.33 -20.03
N LEU A 199 -9.93 -22.95 -21.09
CA LEU A 199 -10.06 -21.62 -21.68
C LEU A 199 -11.33 -21.46 -22.54
N THR A 200 -11.88 -22.57 -23.05
CA THR A 200 -13.17 -22.57 -23.78
C THR A 200 -14.38 -22.88 -22.91
N HIS A 201 -14.19 -23.16 -21.62
CA HIS A 201 -15.29 -23.23 -20.65
C HIS A 201 -15.98 -21.87 -20.52
N VAL A 202 -17.32 -21.89 -20.45
CA VAL A 202 -18.15 -20.69 -20.30
C VAL A 202 -18.59 -20.57 -18.86
N ASN A 203 -18.07 -19.55 -18.17
CA ASN A 203 -18.41 -19.24 -16.79
C ASN A 203 -19.91 -18.90 -16.69
N PRO A 204 -20.70 -19.60 -15.86
CA PRO A 204 -22.15 -19.45 -15.81
C PRO A 204 -22.61 -18.14 -15.14
N TYR A 205 -21.72 -17.43 -14.43
CA TYR A 205 -21.99 -16.15 -13.78
C TYR A 205 -21.66 -14.95 -14.70
N THR A 206 -20.57 -15.01 -15.46
CA THR A 206 -20.20 -13.93 -16.42
C THR A 206 -20.85 -14.11 -17.79
N GLY A 207 -21.18 -15.36 -18.18
CA GLY A 207 -21.68 -15.71 -19.51
C GLY A 207 -20.61 -15.69 -20.60
N LEU A 208 -19.33 -15.58 -20.23
CA LEU A 208 -18.18 -15.49 -21.13
C LEU A 208 -17.37 -16.79 -21.09
N ALA A 209 -16.75 -17.14 -22.22
CA ALA A 209 -15.65 -18.09 -22.21
C ALA A 209 -14.40 -17.42 -21.59
N LEU A 210 -13.49 -18.17 -20.96
CA LEU A 210 -12.27 -17.57 -20.39
C LEU A 210 -11.40 -16.86 -21.46
N VAL A 211 -11.41 -17.31 -22.72
CA VAL A 211 -10.79 -16.58 -23.86
C VAL A 211 -11.46 -15.23 -24.18
N ASP A 212 -12.70 -15.03 -23.75
CA ASP A 212 -13.54 -13.84 -23.95
C ASP A 212 -13.75 -13.02 -22.68
N ASP A 213 -13.15 -13.40 -21.54
CA ASP A 213 -13.28 -12.67 -20.28
C ASP A 213 -12.02 -11.80 -20.00
N PRO A 214 -12.10 -10.45 -20.13
CA PRO A 214 -10.97 -9.55 -19.90
C PRO A 214 -10.50 -9.47 -18.45
N THR A 215 -11.16 -10.17 -17.52
CA THR A 215 -10.67 -10.32 -16.14
C THR A 215 -9.41 -11.18 -16.07
N ILE A 216 -9.18 -12.08 -17.04
CA ILE A 216 -7.85 -12.67 -17.24
C ILE A 216 -6.94 -11.60 -17.86
N ALA A 217 -5.86 -11.22 -17.18
CA ALA A 217 -4.90 -10.21 -17.64
C ALA A 217 -3.68 -10.80 -18.34
N VAL A 218 -3.22 -11.99 -17.93
CA VAL A 218 -2.09 -12.71 -18.55
C VAL A 218 -2.26 -14.21 -18.38
N VAL A 219 -1.62 -14.99 -19.25
CA VAL A 219 -1.59 -16.46 -19.18
C VAL A 219 -0.15 -16.97 -19.17
N GLU A 220 0.20 -17.78 -18.17
CA GLU A 220 1.48 -18.47 -18.08
C GLU A 220 1.35 -19.93 -18.54
N ILE A 221 2.13 -20.32 -19.55
CA ILE A 221 1.98 -21.66 -20.17
C ILE A 221 2.65 -22.77 -19.36
N THR A 222 3.72 -22.47 -18.63
CA THR A 222 4.32 -23.37 -17.66
C THR A 222 5.11 -22.59 -16.61
N ASN A 223 4.96 -22.99 -15.35
CA ASN A 223 5.62 -22.41 -14.19
C ASN A 223 6.96 -23.11 -13.89
N GLU A 224 8.01 -22.32 -13.64
CA GLU A 224 9.33 -22.78 -13.20
C GLU A 224 9.84 -23.97 -14.03
N ASN A 225 9.87 -23.84 -15.37
CA ASN A 225 10.12 -24.98 -16.24
C ASN A 225 10.79 -24.56 -17.56
N GLY A 226 11.97 -25.11 -17.80
CA GLY A 226 12.78 -24.83 -18.97
C GLY A 226 13.87 -25.87 -19.17
N MET A 227 14.56 -25.82 -20.30
CA MET A 227 15.58 -26.82 -20.67
C MET A 227 16.85 -26.76 -19.81
N PHE A 228 17.00 -25.74 -18.95
CA PHE A 228 18.12 -25.55 -18.01
C PHE A 228 17.72 -25.82 -16.55
N TRP A 229 16.49 -26.30 -16.31
CA TRP A 229 15.98 -26.59 -14.98
C TRP A 229 16.66 -27.82 -14.34
N ASP A 230 16.95 -27.75 -13.04
CA ASP A 230 17.60 -28.84 -12.29
C ASP A 230 16.57 -29.86 -11.79
N LEU A 231 16.68 -31.11 -12.25
CA LEU A 231 15.62 -32.09 -12.07
C LEU A 231 15.58 -32.66 -10.64
N LEU A 232 14.44 -32.47 -9.96
CA LEU A 232 13.99 -33.29 -8.82
C LEU A 232 15.02 -33.50 -7.67
N GLY A 233 15.90 -32.53 -7.41
CA GLY A 233 16.80 -32.47 -6.24
C GLY A 233 17.98 -33.45 -6.21
N ASP A 234 17.81 -34.68 -6.71
CA ASP A 234 18.81 -35.75 -6.78
C ASP A 234 19.25 -36.10 -8.22
N VAL A 235 18.56 -35.57 -9.25
CA VAL A 235 18.70 -36.02 -10.64
C VAL A 235 19.68 -35.13 -11.41
N LYS A 236 20.76 -35.73 -11.89
CA LYS A 236 21.85 -35.04 -12.58
C LYS A 236 21.45 -34.63 -14.01
N GLY A 237 20.83 -33.46 -14.12
CA GLY A 237 20.55 -32.78 -15.37
C GLY A 237 19.93 -33.67 -16.45
N TRP A 238 20.31 -33.45 -17.71
CA TRP A 238 19.80 -34.23 -18.84
C TRP A 238 20.23 -35.70 -18.79
N ALA A 239 21.33 -36.03 -18.11
CA ALA A 239 21.82 -37.40 -17.97
C ALA A 239 20.91 -38.29 -17.10
N GLY A 240 20.03 -37.70 -16.29
CA GLY A 240 19.09 -38.40 -15.41
C GLY A 240 17.65 -38.53 -15.92
N ILE A 241 17.33 -38.00 -17.11
CA ILE A 241 15.99 -38.11 -17.71
C ILE A 241 15.60 -39.60 -17.88
N PRO A 242 14.40 -40.03 -17.47
CA PRO A 242 13.96 -41.41 -17.62
C PRO A 242 13.67 -41.80 -19.08
N GLU A 243 13.88 -43.08 -19.41
CA GLU A 243 13.44 -43.64 -20.69
C GLU A 243 11.90 -43.75 -20.76
N PRO A 244 11.27 -43.52 -21.93
CA PRO A 244 11.87 -43.39 -23.27
C PRO A 244 12.38 -41.97 -23.62
N TYR A 245 12.11 -40.98 -22.79
CA TYR A 245 12.31 -39.55 -23.11
C TYR A 245 13.79 -39.19 -23.29
N TYR A 246 14.72 -39.89 -22.61
CA TYR A 246 16.16 -39.74 -22.85
C TYR A 246 16.56 -40.18 -24.27
N SER A 247 16.10 -41.35 -24.71
CA SER A 247 16.33 -41.82 -26.09
C SER A 247 15.70 -40.90 -27.14
N GLU A 248 14.52 -40.33 -26.86
CA GLU A 248 13.88 -39.35 -27.73
C GLU A 248 14.67 -38.04 -27.83
N LEU A 249 15.04 -37.44 -26.70
CA LEU A 249 15.85 -36.21 -26.66
C LEU A 249 17.18 -36.43 -27.39
N LYS A 250 17.80 -37.60 -27.23
CA LYS A 250 19.00 -37.99 -27.97
C LYS A 250 18.77 -38.06 -29.48
N SER A 251 17.62 -38.56 -29.93
CA SER A 251 17.27 -38.50 -31.37
C SER A 251 17.13 -37.05 -31.82
N LYS A 252 16.28 -36.26 -31.16
CA LYS A 252 16.04 -34.84 -31.50
C LYS A 252 17.35 -34.03 -31.53
N TRP A 253 18.32 -34.35 -30.66
CA TRP A 253 19.68 -33.79 -30.66
C TRP A 253 20.53 -34.22 -31.87
N ASN A 254 20.58 -35.52 -32.20
CA ASN A 254 21.34 -36.00 -33.35
C ASN A 254 20.72 -35.49 -34.67
N ASP A 255 19.40 -35.43 -34.76
CA ASP A 255 18.66 -34.83 -35.87
C ASP A 255 18.93 -33.31 -35.99
N TRP A 256 19.08 -32.59 -34.87
CA TRP A 256 19.54 -31.20 -34.84
C TRP A 256 20.98 -31.07 -35.40
N LEU A 257 21.91 -31.90 -34.95
CA LEU A 257 23.29 -31.93 -35.46
C LEU A 257 23.37 -32.28 -36.96
N VAL A 258 22.49 -33.15 -37.47
CA VAL A 258 22.37 -33.42 -38.91
C VAL A 258 21.82 -32.21 -39.67
N ARG A 259 20.88 -31.44 -39.11
CA ARG A 259 20.39 -30.20 -39.77
C ARG A 259 21.47 -29.12 -39.84
N GLU A 260 22.22 -28.92 -38.75
CA GLU A 260 23.24 -27.86 -38.67
C GLU A 260 24.51 -28.19 -39.47
N TYR A 261 25.02 -29.42 -39.34
CA TYR A 261 26.34 -29.81 -39.88
C TYR A 261 26.27 -30.79 -41.06
N GLY A 262 25.18 -31.54 -41.22
CA GLY A 262 24.96 -32.49 -42.32
C GLY A 262 25.80 -33.78 -42.28
N THR A 263 27.02 -33.76 -41.74
CA THR A 263 27.92 -34.93 -41.68
C THR A 263 28.79 -34.91 -40.43
N ARG A 264 29.24 -36.10 -39.98
CA ARG A 264 30.23 -36.22 -38.90
C ARG A 264 31.44 -35.32 -39.11
N GLN A 265 32.02 -35.28 -40.31
CA GLN A 265 33.26 -34.53 -40.53
C GLN A 265 33.07 -33.01 -40.45
N ASN A 266 31.90 -32.48 -40.82
CA ASN A 266 31.63 -31.05 -40.64
C ASN A 266 31.49 -30.69 -39.14
N LEU A 267 30.82 -31.55 -38.37
CA LEU A 267 30.71 -31.43 -36.91
C LEU A 267 32.09 -31.53 -36.23
N ASP A 268 32.91 -32.50 -36.63
CA ASP A 268 34.27 -32.75 -36.13
C ASP A 268 35.24 -31.58 -36.45
N ASN A 269 35.04 -30.90 -37.58
CA ASN A 269 35.77 -29.68 -37.96
C ASN A 269 35.28 -28.42 -37.21
N ALA A 270 34.03 -28.40 -36.73
CA ALA A 270 33.48 -27.29 -35.94
C ALA A 270 33.85 -27.43 -34.46
N TRP A 271 33.71 -28.63 -33.90
CA TRP A 271 34.06 -28.98 -32.52
C TRP A 271 35.55 -29.31 -32.37
N VAL A 272 36.42 -28.46 -32.89
CA VAL A 272 37.87 -28.49 -32.61
C VAL A 272 38.32 -27.15 -32.06
N ASP A 273 39.10 -27.15 -30.98
CA ASP A 273 39.58 -25.92 -30.32
C ASP A 273 40.85 -25.35 -30.98
N HIS A 274 41.31 -24.20 -30.46
CA HIS A 274 42.57 -23.56 -30.82
C HIS A 274 43.82 -24.45 -30.71
N TYR A 275 43.80 -25.48 -29.86
CA TYR A 275 44.91 -26.39 -29.60
C TYR A 275 44.86 -27.68 -30.44
N GLY A 276 43.75 -27.93 -31.14
CA GLY A 276 43.51 -29.17 -31.89
C GLY A 276 42.80 -30.26 -31.07
N THR A 277 42.21 -29.93 -29.93
CA THR A 277 41.38 -30.84 -29.13
C THR A 277 40.02 -31.02 -29.80
N HIS A 278 39.61 -32.26 -30.05
CA HIS A 278 38.30 -32.58 -30.63
C HIS A 278 37.25 -32.83 -29.54
N GLY A 279 36.14 -32.09 -29.57
CA GLY A 279 34.99 -32.31 -28.68
C GLY A 279 34.05 -33.43 -29.15
N LEU A 280 34.17 -33.86 -30.41
CA LEU A 280 33.44 -35.00 -30.98
C LEU A 280 34.25 -36.28 -30.85
N LEU A 281 33.67 -37.33 -30.28
CA LEU A 281 34.40 -38.57 -30.00
C LEU A 281 34.47 -39.49 -31.23
N ALA A 282 35.42 -40.43 -31.20
CA ALA A 282 35.71 -41.33 -32.33
C ALA A 282 34.59 -42.34 -32.63
N ASP A 283 33.65 -42.55 -31.71
CA ASP A 283 32.47 -43.43 -31.86
C ASP A 283 31.16 -42.65 -32.18
N GLU A 284 31.25 -41.33 -32.33
CA GLU A 284 30.11 -40.44 -32.53
C GLU A 284 29.94 -40.04 -33.99
N ASP A 285 28.75 -40.28 -34.54
CA ASP A 285 28.30 -39.81 -35.86
C ASP A 285 26.82 -39.38 -35.74
N PRO A 286 26.47 -38.11 -36.06
CA PRO A 286 25.09 -37.64 -35.95
C PRO A 286 24.16 -38.35 -36.94
N THR A 287 24.67 -38.80 -38.09
CA THR A 287 23.88 -39.57 -39.08
C THR A 287 23.62 -41.01 -38.65
N ALA A 288 24.30 -41.50 -37.60
CA ALA A 288 24.07 -42.79 -36.98
C ALA A 288 23.32 -42.69 -35.62
N GLY A 289 22.97 -41.48 -35.17
CA GLY A 289 22.32 -41.25 -33.87
C GLY A 289 23.23 -41.52 -32.66
N THR A 290 24.55 -41.64 -32.84
CA THR A 290 25.43 -42.09 -31.75
C THR A 290 25.94 -40.97 -30.85
N VAL A 291 25.95 -39.70 -31.30
CA VAL A 291 26.47 -38.55 -30.53
C VAL A 291 25.74 -38.44 -29.18
N ARG A 292 26.51 -38.43 -28.09
CA ARG A 292 25.99 -38.31 -26.72
C ARG A 292 25.31 -36.95 -26.53
N LEU A 293 24.23 -36.94 -25.73
CA LEU A 293 23.60 -35.70 -25.29
C LEU A 293 24.60 -34.83 -24.49
N PRO A 294 24.51 -33.50 -24.58
CA PRO A 294 25.12 -32.62 -23.61
C PRO A 294 24.39 -32.75 -22.27
N ASP A 295 25.03 -32.31 -21.18
CA ASP A 295 24.31 -31.91 -19.98
C ASP A 295 24.42 -30.38 -19.82
N VAL A 296 23.41 -29.65 -20.31
CA VAL A 296 23.43 -28.18 -20.23
C VAL A 296 23.18 -27.68 -18.80
N VAL A 297 22.44 -28.44 -17.99
CA VAL A 297 22.16 -28.06 -16.59
C VAL A 297 23.48 -28.06 -15.80
N GLU A 298 24.27 -29.13 -15.93
CA GLU A 298 25.59 -29.18 -15.31
C GLU A 298 26.56 -28.18 -15.96
N ALA A 299 26.62 -28.07 -17.29
CA ALA A 299 27.58 -27.19 -17.97
C ALA A 299 27.42 -25.70 -17.64
N TRP A 300 26.24 -25.25 -17.21
CA TRP A 300 25.99 -23.88 -16.75
C TRP A 300 26.27 -23.66 -15.25
N LYS A 301 26.50 -24.73 -14.47
CA LYS A 301 27.00 -24.67 -13.07
C LYS A 301 28.53 -24.54 -12.98
N HIS A 302 29.28 -24.84 -14.05
CA HIS A 302 30.74 -24.69 -14.09
C HIS A 302 31.17 -23.38 -14.74
N THR A 303 32.16 -22.69 -14.15
CA THR A 303 32.89 -21.64 -14.87
C THR A 303 33.57 -22.26 -16.10
N ALA A 304 33.70 -21.51 -17.20
CA ALA A 304 34.28 -22.08 -18.43
C ALA A 304 35.81 -22.27 -18.36
N GLY A 305 36.44 -22.05 -17.20
CA GLY A 305 37.79 -22.54 -16.89
C GLY A 305 37.80 -23.94 -16.24
N GLY A 306 36.66 -24.41 -15.72
CA GLY A 306 36.49 -25.72 -15.08
C GLY A 306 36.07 -26.85 -16.03
N ARG A 307 35.80 -26.58 -17.31
CA ARG A 307 35.31 -27.55 -18.29
C ARG A 307 36.44 -28.03 -19.21
N SER A 308 36.65 -29.34 -19.32
CA SER A 308 37.55 -29.91 -20.35
C SER A 308 36.89 -29.88 -21.73
N TYR A 309 37.62 -29.57 -22.80
CA TYR A 309 37.03 -29.45 -24.14
C TYR A 309 36.53 -30.79 -24.71
N ASP A 310 37.20 -31.89 -24.36
CA ASP A 310 36.89 -33.27 -24.73
C ASP A 310 35.93 -33.99 -23.76
N ASP A 311 35.32 -33.27 -22.79
CA ASP A 311 34.37 -33.88 -21.87
C ASP A 311 33.11 -34.39 -22.61
N THR A 312 32.69 -35.60 -22.23
CA THR A 312 31.67 -36.38 -22.93
C THR A 312 30.23 -35.85 -22.78
N ALA A 313 29.99 -34.93 -21.84
CA ALA A 313 28.69 -34.34 -21.54
C ALA A 313 28.74 -32.79 -21.43
N ILE A 314 29.74 -32.22 -20.74
CA ILE A 314 29.85 -30.78 -20.48
C ILE A 314 30.96 -30.08 -21.28
N GLY A 315 31.58 -30.74 -22.26
CA GLY A 315 32.65 -30.15 -23.08
C GLY A 315 32.19 -28.91 -23.84
N HIS A 316 33.06 -27.92 -24.01
CA HIS A 316 32.74 -26.57 -24.51
C HIS A 316 31.79 -26.58 -25.71
N ALA A 317 32.26 -27.11 -26.85
CA ALA A 317 31.49 -27.10 -28.09
C ALA A 317 30.16 -27.88 -27.97
N ARG A 318 30.19 -29.05 -27.32
CA ARG A 318 29.03 -29.93 -27.10
C ARG A 318 27.93 -29.24 -26.29
N ALA A 319 28.28 -28.58 -25.19
CA ALA A 319 27.32 -27.90 -24.32
C ALA A 319 26.91 -26.51 -24.85
N ASN A 320 27.78 -25.82 -25.61
CA ASN A 320 27.44 -24.56 -26.25
C ASN A 320 26.42 -24.78 -27.39
N ASP A 321 26.64 -25.77 -28.25
CA ASP A 321 25.62 -26.21 -29.22
C ASP A 321 24.41 -26.86 -28.52
N GLY A 322 24.61 -27.55 -27.39
CA GLY A 322 23.54 -28.02 -26.52
C GLY A 322 22.63 -26.89 -26.03
N SER A 323 23.20 -25.73 -25.74
CA SER A 323 22.47 -24.52 -25.32
C SER A 323 21.70 -23.89 -26.49
N ARG A 324 22.20 -24.01 -27.73
CA ARG A 324 21.45 -23.65 -28.96
C ARG A 324 20.29 -24.61 -29.22
N PHE A 325 20.51 -25.92 -29.06
CA PHE A 325 19.47 -26.95 -29.17
C PHE A 325 18.37 -26.79 -28.10
N ALA A 326 18.75 -26.49 -26.85
CA ALA A 326 17.84 -26.16 -25.76
C ALA A 326 16.97 -24.93 -26.10
N TYR A 327 17.57 -23.88 -26.67
CA TYR A 327 16.85 -22.71 -27.18
C TYR A 327 15.89 -23.04 -28.33
N ASP A 328 16.29 -23.90 -29.29
CA ASP A 328 15.41 -24.35 -30.38
C ASP A 328 14.20 -25.13 -29.84
N LEU A 329 14.39 -25.99 -28.83
CA LEU A 329 13.30 -26.71 -28.16
C LEU A 329 12.34 -25.75 -27.43
N LEU A 330 12.88 -24.80 -26.66
CA LEU A 330 12.08 -23.76 -25.98
C LEU A 330 11.30 -22.92 -26.99
N CYS A 331 11.94 -22.47 -28.08
CA CYS A 331 11.26 -21.72 -29.13
C CYS A 331 10.15 -22.52 -29.81
N ASN A 332 10.38 -23.81 -30.07
CA ASN A 332 9.37 -24.71 -30.62
C ASN A 332 8.18 -24.88 -29.66
N TYR A 333 8.44 -25.13 -28.39
CA TYR A 333 7.43 -25.29 -27.34
C TYR A 333 6.60 -24.01 -27.14
N TYR A 334 7.27 -22.88 -26.85
CA TYR A 334 6.64 -21.58 -26.65
C TYR A 334 5.80 -21.15 -27.87
N THR A 335 6.34 -21.33 -29.08
CA THR A 335 5.60 -21.03 -30.32
C THR A 335 4.40 -21.95 -30.50
N THR A 336 4.55 -23.25 -30.24
CA THR A 336 3.49 -24.26 -30.38
C THR A 336 2.33 -24.01 -29.41
N MET A 337 2.64 -23.76 -28.13
CA MET A 337 1.64 -23.46 -27.10
C MET A 337 0.96 -22.11 -27.39
N LYS A 338 1.73 -21.06 -27.70
CA LYS A 338 1.16 -19.75 -28.04
C LYS A 338 0.27 -19.80 -29.30
N GLN A 339 0.66 -20.52 -30.34
CA GLN A 339 -0.18 -20.71 -31.53
C GLN A 339 -1.48 -21.44 -31.20
N HIS A 340 -1.42 -22.49 -30.36
CA HIS A 340 -2.61 -23.19 -29.87
C HIS A 340 -3.55 -22.22 -29.12
N LEU A 341 -3.04 -21.52 -28.11
CA LEU A 341 -3.81 -20.56 -27.31
C LEU A 341 -4.42 -19.42 -28.15
N ARG A 342 -3.66 -18.86 -29.09
CA ARG A 342 -4.17 -17.85 -30.04
C ARG A 342 -5.23 -18.43 -30.98
N SER A 343 -5.18 -19.73 -31.32
CA SER A 343 -6.22 -20.41 -32.12
C SER A 343 -7.51 -20.67 -31.35
N LEU A 344 -7.46 -20.77 -30.01
CA LEU A 344 -8.64 -20.81 -29.13
C LEU A 344 -9.30 -19.43 -28.97
N GLY A 345 -8.57 -18.35 -29.28
CA GLY A 345 -9.05 -16.97 -29.18
C GLY A 345 -8.50 -16.17 -27.98
N VAL A 346 -7.51 -16.69 -27.24
CA VAL A 346 -6.84 -15.93 -26.16
C VAL A 346 -6.30 -14.61 -26.72
N LYS A 347 -6.62 -13.49 -26.07
CA LYS A 347 -6.25 -12.12 -26.52
C LYS A 347 -5.06 -11.54 -25.75
N VAL A 348 -5.00 -11.79 -24.45
CA VAL A 348 -4.00 -11.23 -23.52
C VAL A 348 -2.57 -11.76 -23.70
N PRO A 349 -1.53 -11.11 -23.16
CA PRO A 349 -0.15 -11.59 -23.20
C PRO A 349 0.01 -13.03 -22.67
N ILE A 350 0.83 -13.81 -23.37
CA ILE A 350 1.19 -15.19 -23.03
C ILE A 350 2.67 -15.25 -22.66
N GLY A 351 3.00 -15.85 -21.52
CA GLY A 351 4.35 -15.87 -20.92
C GLY A 351 4.73 -17.23 -20.32
N ALA A 352 5.92 -17.30 -19.74
CA ALA A 352 6.49 -18.45 -19.04
C ALA A 352 7.59 -18.00 -18.06
N SER A 353 7.88 -18.81 -17.05
CA SER A 353 9.03 -18.70 -16.16
C SER A 353 10.01 -19.88 -16.33
N ASP A 354 11.27 -19.64 -15.97
CA ASP A 354 12.36 -20.62 -15.94
C ASP A 354 12.93 -20.68 -14.51
N ASN A 355 14.13 -21.24 -14.33
CA ASN A 355 14.88 -21.17 -13.08
C ASN A 355 15.05 -19.72 -12.54
N GLN A 356 14.27 -19.36 -11.53
CA GLN A 356 14.29 -18.03 -10.90
C GLN A 356 15.61 -17.71 -10.16
N TRP A 357 16.43 -18.71 -9.86
CA TRP A 357 17.70 -18.55 -9.17
C TRP A 357 18.87 -18.18 -10.09
N GLN A 358 18.71 -18.31 -11.42
CA GLN A 358 19.78 -17.99 -12.36
C GLN A 358 19.27 -17.48 -13.71
N VAL A 359 19.82 -16.35 -14.16
CA VAL A 359 19.60 -15.85 -15.52
C VAL A 359 20.24 -16.79 -16.54
N HIS A 360 19.40 -17.51 -17.30
CA HIS A 360 19.78 -18.29 -18.49
C HIS A 360 19.51 -17.46 -19.76
N PRO A 361 20.55 -16.87 -20.39
CA PRO A 361 20.41 -16.08 -21.61
C PRO A 361 19.70 -16.79 -22.78
N PRO A 362 19.89 -18.11 -23.02
CA PRO A 362 19.12 -18.83 -24.04
C PRO A 362 17.61 -18.81 -23.77
N THR A 363 17.16 -19.03 -22.53
CA THR A 363 15.72 -19.03 -22.21
C THR A 363 15.13 -17.63 -22.33
N GLN A 364 15.83 -16.61 -21.82
CA GLN A 364 15.39 -15.22 -22.00
C GLN A 364 15.30 -14.82 -23.48
N LEU A 365 16.23 -15.28 -24.32
CA LEU A 365 16.12 -15.07 -25.78
C LEU A 365 14.91 -15.81 -26.37
N ALA A 366 14.61 -17.03 -25.93
CA ALA A 366 13.42 -17.78 -26.37
C ALA A 366 12.11 -17.07 -25.96
N ILE A 367 12.01 -16.60 -24.71
CA ILE A 367 10.89 -15.77 -24.22
C ILE A 367 10.77 -14.52 -25.09
N LYS A 368 11.87 -13.77 -25.30
CA LYS A 368 11.90 -12.54 -26.13
C LYS A 368 11.47 -12.77 -27.59
N LYS A 369 11.70 -13.95 -28.15
CA LYS A 369 11.40 -14.27 -29.56
C LYS A 369 10.00 -14.85 -29.75
N CYS A 370 9.47 -15.55 -28.75
CA CYS A 370 8.24 -16.34 -28.90
C CYS A 370 7.07 -15.82 -28.06
N LEU A 371 7.30 -15.25 -26.88
CA LEU A 371 6.27 -14.90 -25.89
C LEU A 371 6.00 -13.38 -25.85
N ASP A 372 5.01 -12.96 -25.06
CA ASP A 372 4.53 -11.57 -24.98
C ASP A 372 4.97 -10.85 -23.69
N PHE A 373 5.28 -11.59 -22.62
CA PHE A 373 5.87 -11.08 -21.37
C PHE A 373 6.83 -12.11 -20.75
N SER A 374 7.65 -11.68 -19.79
CA SER A 374 8.53 -12.53 -18.97
C SER A 374 8.06 -12.56 -17.52
N ALA A 375 7.95 -13.76 -16.94
CA ALA A 375 7.67 -13.96 -15.53
C ALA A 375 8.98 -14.11 -14.75
N ALA A 376 9.16 -13.30 -13.70
CA ALA A 376 10.36 -13.27 -12.86
C ALA A 376 10.01 -13.63 -11.41
N GLY A 377 11.00 -14.05 -10.61
CA GLY A 377 10.80 -14.27 -9.17
C GLY A 377 12.09 -14.35 -8.36
N TYR A 378 11.99 -14.12 -7.05
CA TYR A 378 13.08 -14.29 -6.08
C TYR A 378 12.56 -14.20 -4.64
N TYR A 379 13.12 -14.98 -3.72
CA TYR A 379 12.81 -14.90 -2.29
C TYR A 379 14.10 -14.61 -1.53
N HIS A 380 14.10 -13.59 -0.67
CA HIS A 380 15.22 -13.38 0.23
C HIS A 380 15.23 -14.46 1.33
N ASP A 381 16.43 -14.95 1.65
CA ASP A 381 16.67 -15.99 2.66
C ASP A 381 15.77 -17.26 2.54
N HIS A 382 15.56 -17.72 1.29
CA HIS A 382 14.67 -18.84 0.97
C HIS A 382 14.97 -20.12 1.79
N PRO A 383 13.95 -20.79 2.38
CA PRO A 383 14.12 -22.00 3.17
C PRO A 383 14.77 -23.13 2.38
N THR A 384 15.75 -23.78 3.00
CA THR A 384 16.44 -24.94 2.45
C THR A 384 15.91 -26.23 3.06
N PHE A 385 15.84 -27.27 2.22
CA PHE A 385 15.19 -28.55 2.54
C PHE A 385 16.21 -29.71 2.45
N PRO A 386 17.10 -29.91 3.45
CA PRO A 386 18.23 -30.82 3.39
C PRO A 386 17.87 -32.32 3.57
N GLY A 387 16.78 -32.79 2.95
CA GLY A 387 16.31 -34.19 3.04
C GLY A 387 15.88 -34.63 4.46
N SER A 388 15.64 -33.65 5.33
CA SER A 388 15.36 -33.79 6.77
C SER A 388 14.02 -33.11 7.09
N PRO A 389 13.29 -33.50 8.16
CA PRO A 389 12.14 -32.72 8.64
C PRO A 389 12.51 -31.33 9.19
N LEU A 390 13.81 -31.03 9.29
CA LEU A 390 14.34 -29.70 9.66
C LEU A 390 14.40 -28.81 8.41
N MET A 391 13.65 -27.71 8.42
CA MET A 391 13.80 -26.61 7.46
C MET A 391 14.79 -25.58 8.01
N THR A 392 15.68 -25.08 7.17
CA THR A 392 16.78 -24.15 7.53
C THR A 392 16.69 -22.83 6.77
N ILE A 393 16.89 -21.71 7.47
CA ILE A 393 17.13 -20.38 6.90
C ILE A 393 18.47 -19.83 7.43
N ARG A 394 19.03 -18.77 6.83
CA ARG A 394 20.19 -18.06 7.39
C ARG A 394 19.77 -17.11 8.52
N ASN A 395 18.53 -16.64 8.47
CA ASN A 395 17.96 -15.55 9.26
C ASN A 395 18.74 -14.24 9.08
N THR A 396 19.00 -13.84 7.82
CA THR A 396 19.74 -12.61 7.52
C THR A 396 18.83 -11.41 7.22
N PRO A 397 19.23 -10.19 7.63
CA PRO A 397 18.60 -8.92 7.23
C PRO A 397 19.01 -8.51 5.81
N GLU A 398 18.03 -8.15 4.98
CA GLU A 398 18.25 -7.81 3.58
C GLU A 398 19.05 -6.50 3.44
N LEU A 399 18.76 -5.50 4.28
CA LEU A 399 19.39 -4.17 4.27
C LEU A 399 20.90 -4.17 4.49
N PHE A 400 21.48 -5.26 4.99
CA PHE A 400 22.91 -5.40 5.21
C PHE A 400 23.66 -6.14 4.09
N GLU A 401 22.95 -6.79 3.15
CA GLU A 401 23.51 -7.54 2.02
C GLU A 401 23.67 -6.68 0.73
N ASP A 402 24.62 -7.09 -0.15
CA ASP A 402 24.94 -6.40 -1.42
C ASP A 402 24.64 -7.20 -2.70
N ALA A 403 24.69 -8.53 -2.62
CA ALA A 403 24.59 -9.42 -3.79
C ALA A 403 23.30 -10.25 -3.85
N GLU A 404 22.76 -10.63 -2.69
CA GLU A 404 21.61 -11.54 -2.53
C GLU A 404 20.35 -10.78 -2.04
N SER A 405 20.35 -9.45 -2.27
CA SER A 405 19.21 -8.53 -2.11
C SER A 405 18.26 -8.59 -3.31
N ILE A 406 16.99 -8.21 -3.10
CA ILE A 406 15.88 -8.41 -4.05
C ILE A 406 16.06 -7.60 -5.35
N LEU A 407 16.56 -6.36 -5.25
CA LEU A 407 16.75 -5.47 -6.40
C LEU A 407 17.79 -6.02 -7.40
N PRO A 408 19.05 -6.36 -7.01
CA PRO A 408 20.01 -7.01 -7.89
C PRO A 408 19.47 -8.24 -8.64
N ILE A 409 18.85 -9.19 -7.92
CA ILE A 409 18.45 -10.49 -8.50
C ILE A 409 17.25 -10.35 -9.45
N LEU A 410 16.24 -9.56 -9.09
CA LEU A 410 15.08 -9.35 -9.97
C LEU A 410 15.41 -8.45 -11.17
N SER A 411 16.26 -7.43 -11.00
CA SER A 411 16.69 -6.56 -12.11
C SER A 411 17.48 -7.33 -13.17
N ALA A 412 18.23 -8.36 -12.77
CA ALA A 412 18.92 -9.27 -13.68
C ALA A 412 17.95 -10.07 -14.58
N GLN A 413 16.68 -10.21 -14.20
CA GLN A 413 15.66 -10.96 -14.96
C GLN A 413 14.94 -10.11 -16.02
N LYS A 414 14.99 -8.77 -15.97
CA LYS A 414 14.29 -7.89 -16.93
C LYS A 414 14.91 -8.00 -18.32
N ILE A 415 14.08 -8.28 -19.33
CA ILE A 415 14.51 -8.41 -20.72
C ILE A 415 14.20 -7.10 -21.48
N ALA A 416 15.14 -6.61 -22.29
CA ALA A 416 14.96 -5.35 -23.03
C ALA A 416 13.81 -5.46 -24.05
N GLY A 417 12.80 -4.60 -23.93
CA GLY A 417 11.63 -4.60 -24.81
C GLY A 417 10.68 -5.80 -24.60
N VAL A 418 10.61 -6.34 -23.38
CA VAL A 418 9.60 -7.33 -22.95
C VAL A 418 9.02 -6.87 -21.59
N PRO A 419 7.69 -6.88 -21.41
CA PRO A 419 7.07 -6.60 -20.11
C PRO A 419 7.49 -7.63 -19.06
N MET A 420 7.59 -7.22 -17.80
CA MET A 420 7.97 -8.11 -16.69
C MET A 420 7.02 -8.01 -15.51
N ILE A 421 6.49 -9.15 -15.12
CA ILE A 421 5.78 -9.33 -13.85
C ILE A 421 6.70 -10.15 -12.94
N VAL A 422 6.95 -9.67 -11.73
CA VAL A 422 7.49 -10.49 -10.63
C VAL A 422 6.32 -11.33 -10.12
N ARG A 423 6.21 -12.56 -10.64
CA ARG A 423 5.11 -13.50 -10.35
C ARG A 423 5.15 -14.04 -8.92
N GLU A 424 6.34 -14.01 -8.31
CA GLU A 424 6.62 -14.51 -6.97
C GLU A 424 7.78 -13.73 -6.33
N TRP A 425 7.55 -13.27 -5.13
CA TRP A 425 8.60 -12.88 -4.20
C TRP A 425 8.10 -13.05 -2.77
N ASN A 426 9.00 -13.21 -1.81
CA ASN A 426 8.71 -12.99 -0.39
C ASN A 426 9.99 -13.01 0.47
N ASP A 427 9.87 -12.41 1.64
CA ASP A 427 10.77 -12.56 2.77
C ASP A 427 10.02 -13.38 3.82
N VAL A 428 10.39 -14.65 3.98
CA VAL A 428 9.49 -15.64 4.59
C VAL A 428 9.70 -15.79 6.09
N PHE A 429 8.63 -16.16 6.79
CA PHE A 429 8.74 -16.59 8.19
C PHE A 429 9.55 -17.91 8.25
N PRO A 430 10.44 -18.14 9.25
CA PRO A 430 10.69 -17.35 10.45
C PRO A 430 11.92 -16.42 10.35
N ASN A 431 12.17 -15.77 9.21
CA ASN A 431 13.16 -14.69 9.17
C ASN A 431 12.64 -13.49 10.00
N ASP A 432 13.46 -12.95 10.89
CA ASP A 432 13.11 -11.80 11.75
C ASP A 432 12.81 -10.55 10.91
N TYR A 433 13.70 -10.26 9.96
CA TYR A 433 13.85 -8.99 9.26
C TYR A 433 12.87 -8.76 8.10
N ARG A 434 11.96 -9.70 7.86
CA ARG A 434 10.93 -9.63 6.81
C ARG A 434 10.01 -8.39 6.82
N SER A 435 10.05 -7.56 7.86
CA SER A 435 9.41 -6.23 7.85
C SER A 435 10.16 -5.20 6.98
N GLU A 436 11.42 -5.42 6.59
CA GLU A 436 12.19 -4.58 5.64
C GLU A 436 11.61 -4.57 4.21
N SER A 437 10.83 -5.60 3.88
CA SER A 437 10.59 -6.07 2.51
C SER A 437 9.63 -5.20 1.67
N MET A 438 8.47 -4.84 2.22
CA MET A 438 7.33 -4.30 1.45
C MET A 438 7.59 -2.93 0.82
N ILE A 439 8.11 -1.97 1.61
CA ILE A 439 8.35 -0.60 1.15
C ILE A 439 9.57 -0.53 0.21
N GLN A 440 10.60 -1.33 0.46
CA GLN A 440 11.72 -1.49 -0.46
C GLN A 440 11.27 -2.04 -1.80
N MET A 441 10.55 -3.18 -1.80
CA MET A 441 10.10 -3.84 -3.04
C MET A 441 9.21 -2.93 -3.90
N ALA A 442 8.26 -2.20 -3.30
CA ALA A 442 7.44 -1.24 -4.04
C ALA A 442 8.25 -0.07 -4.63
N THR A 443 9.23 0.45 -3.89
CA THR A 443 10.15 1.50 -4.36
C THR A 443 10.98 1.02 -5.54
N PHE A 444 11.62 -0.14 -5.39
CA PHE A 444 12.49 -0.74 -6.40
C PHE A 444 11.73 -1.14 -7.67
N ALA A 445 10.54 -1.73 -7.54
CA ALA A 445 9.70 -2.07 -8.68
C ALA A 445 9.20 -0.85 -9.46
N ALA A 446 8.87 0.25 -8.76
CA ALA A 446 8.49 1.50 -9.39
C ALA A 446 9.67 2.13 -10.15
N GLN A 447 10.86 2.16 -9.54
CA GLN A 447 12.07 2.72 -10.17
C GLN A 447 12.60 1.90 -11.34
N GLN A 448 12.57 0.57 -11.24
CA GLN A 448 12.93 -0.33 -12.35
C GLN A 448 11.84 -0.43 -13.43
N ASP A 449 10.70 0.25 -13.24
CA ASP A 449 9.58 0.34 -14.18
C ASP A 449 8.97 -1.04 -14.56
N TRP A 450 8.82 -1.90 -13.55
CA TRP A 450 8.22 -3.22 -13.70
C TRP A 450 6.70 -3.12 -13.90
N ASP A 451 6.13 -4.15 -14.53
CA ASP A 451 4.74 -4.16 -14.99
C ASP A 451 3.80 -4.91 -14.02
N GLY A 452 4.35 -5.72 -13.11
CA GLY A 452 3.60 -6.26 -11.98
C GLY A 452 4.47 -6.87 -10.88
N VAL A 453 3.92 -6.97 -9.68
CA VAL A 453 4.55 -7.52 -8.48
C VAL A 453 3.52 -8.30 -7.66
N LEU A 454 3.77 -9.60 -7.45
CA LEU A 454 2.86 -10.52 -6.77
C LEU A 454 3.58 -11.29 -5.66
N ILE A 455 3.12 -11.15 -4.41
CA ILE A 455 3.75 -11.80 -3.25
C ILE A 455 3.29 -13.25 -3.10
N HIS A 456 4.24 -14.18 -2.90
CA HIS A 456 3.98 -15.60 -2.69
C HIS A 456 4.08 -15.96 -1.19
N HIS A 457 2.98 -16.24 -0.48
CA HIS A 457 1.61 -16.24 -0.97
C HIS A 457 0.63 -15.67 0.06
N PHE A 458 -0.63 -15.57 -0.33
CA PHE A 458 -1.65 -14.87 0.44
C PHE A 458 -1.90 -15.56 1.80
N ALA A 459 -2.42 -16.79 1.81
CA ALA A 459 -2.61 -17.58 3.04
C ALA A 459 -2.68 -19.09 2.74
N ASP A 460 -2.21 -19.91 3.68
CA ASP A 460 -2.29 -21.37 3.64
C ASP A 460 -3.71 -21.88 3.95
N ASP A 461 -4.57 -21.06 4.58
CA ASP A 461 -6.04 -21.18 4.60
C ASP A 461 -6.64 -19.80 4.93
N PHE A 462 -7.82 -19.48 4.39
CA PHE A 462 -8.50 -18.21 4.69
C PHE A 462 -9.34 -18.30 5.99
N PHE A 463 -9.90 -19.49 6.30
CA PHE A 463 -10.90 -19.68 7.35
C PHE A 463 -10.54 -20.75 8.39
N SER A 464 -9.65 -21.69 8.06
CA SER A 464 -9.17 -22.67 9.03
C SER A 464 -8.09 -22.05 9.91
N LEU A 465 -8.53 -21.48 11.02
CA LEU A 465 -7.95 -21.46 12.37
C LEU A 465 -9.05 -20.82 13.23
N ALA A 466 -9.43 -21.41 14.36
CA ALA A 466 -10.58 -20.94 15.13
C ALA A 466 -10.35 -19.51 15.69
N GLU A 467 -11.41 -18.87 16.18
CA GLU A 467 -11.33 -17.50 16.70
C GLU A 467 -10.36 -17.42 17.90
N GLY A 468 -9.13 -16.92 17.64
CA GLY A 468 -7.99 -16.93 18.57
C GLY A 468 -6.80 -17.83 18.19
N GLU A 469 -6.87 -18.59 17.08
CA GLU A 469 -5.82 -19.55 16.68
C GLU A 469 -4.85 -19.06 15.58
N GLN A 470 -4.99 -17.84 15.05
CA GLN A 470 -4.16 -17.33 13.94
C GLN A 470 -2.65 -17.38 14.26
N LYS A 471 -1.89 -18.11 13.44
CA LYS A 471 -0.42 -18.25 13.51
C LYS A 471 0.25 -17.58 12.31
N THR A 472 1.44 -17.05 12.50
CA THR A 472 2.35 -16.76 11.38
C THR A 472 2.92 -18.09 10.86
N LEU A 473 2.75 -18.34 9.56
CA LEU A 473 3.26 -19.52 8.85
C LEU A 473 4.29 -19.08 7.81
N TRP A 474 5.15 -20.02 7.38
CA TRP A 474 6.31 -19.76 6.50
C TRP A 474 5.99 -18.83 5.32
N TRP A 475 5.06 -19.25 4.46
CA TRP A 475 4.75 -18.59 3.18
C TRP A 475 3.55 -17.64 3.26
N SER A 476 2.61 -17.89 4.17
CA SER A 476 1.43 -17.04 4.40
C SER A 476 1.81 -15.60 4.72
N THR A 477 1.24 -14.65 3.97
CA THR A 477 1.47 -13.21 4.17
C THR A 477 0.31 -12.54 4.91
N LEU A 478 -0.96 -12.88 4.61
CA LEU A 478 -2.17 -12.28 5.19
C LEU A 478 -2.16 -12.26 6.73
N HIS A 479 -1.65 -13.35 7.32
CA HIS A 479 -1.61 -13.51 8.77
C HIS A 479 -0.32 -13.00 9.43
N ASP A 480 0.61 -12.44 8.65
CA ASP A 480 1.86 -11.93 9.17
C ASP A 480 1.81 -10.42 9.43
N PRO A 481 1.82 -10.00 10.71
CA PRO A 481 1.71 -8.60 11.09
C PRO A 481 2.95 -7.77 10.71
N ALA A 482 4.11 -8.39 10.49
CA ALA A 482 5.32 -7.71 10.04
C ALA A 482 5.23 -7.27 8.56
N ARG A 483 4.38 -7.94 7.77
CA ARG A 483 4.27 -7.78 6.30
C ARG A 483 2.94 -7.20 5.86
N TRP A 484 1.81 -7.84 6.18
CA TRP A 484 0.50 -7.48 5.61
C TRP A 484 0.07 -6.01 5.83
N PRO A 485 0.27 -5.38 7.00
CA PRO A 485 -0.14 -4.00 7.24
C PRO A 485 0.59 -2.95 6.40
N GLN A 486 1.75 -3.28 5.82
CA GLN A 486 2.48 -2.42 4.89
C GLN A 486 1.97 -2.53 3.44
N PHE A 487 1.25 -3.60 3.10
CA PHE A 487 0.91 -3.97 1.73
C PHE A 487 0.11 -2.89 0.98
N SER A 488 -0.79 -2.17 1.67
CA SER A 488 -1.60 -1.11 1.05
C SER A 488 -0.82 0.19 0.79
N VAL A 489 0.17 0.50 1.63
CA VAL A 489 1.12 1.61 1.37
C VAL A 489 2.03 1.25 0.20
N ALA A 490 2.57 0.03 0.20
CA ALA A 490 3.39 -0.51 -0.89
C ALA A 490 2.62 -0.52 -2.24
N ALA A 491 1.35 -0.92 -2.22
CA ALA A 491 0.45 -0.85 -3.37
C ALA A 491 0.34 0.58 -3.93
N ARG A 492 0.11 1.59 -3.09
CA ARG A 492 0.05 3.01 -3.52
C ARG A 492 1.37 3.50 -4.10
N ILE A 493 2.50 3.21 -3.44
CA ILE A 493 3.84 3.61 -3.91
C ILE A 493 4.08 3.13 -5.34
N PHE A 494 3.75 1.86 -5.64
CA PHE A 494 3.95 1.26 -6.95
C PHE A 494 2.90 1.69 -7.99
N LEU A 495 1.61 1.59 -7.67
CA LEU A 495 0.51 1.80 -8.62
C LEU A 495 0.28 3.27 -8.96
N ASP A 496 0.34 4.18 -7.98
CA ASP A 496 0.23 5.63 -8.23
C ASP A 496 1.54 6.23 -8.78
N GLN A 497 2.63 5.44 -8.84
CA GLN A 497 3.97 5.89 -9.25
C GLN A 497 4.51 7.05 -8.41
N MET A 498 4.29 6.99 -7.08
CA MET A 498 4.81 8.00 -6.15
C MET A 498 6.34 8.10 -6.17
N VAL A 499 7.01 7.04 -6.58
CA VAL A 499 8.43 7.03 -6.96
C VAL A 499 8.55 6.88 -8.47
N SER A 500 9.24 7.83 -9.11
CA SER A 500 9.40 7.83 -10.57
C SER A 500 10.42 6.79 -11.06
N PRO A 501 10.21 6.19 -12.25
CA PRO A 501 11.22 5.38 -12.95
C PRO A 501 12.58 6.07 -13.07
N LEU A 502 13.68 5.34 -12.85
CA LEU A 502 15.03 5.87 -13.04
C LEU A 502 15.25 6.29 -14.49
N SER A 503 15.79 7.50 -14.68
CA SER A 503 15.90 8.12 -16.01
C SER A 503 16.86 7.35 -16.92
N MET A 504 18.03 7.01 -16.39
CA MET A 504 19.07 6.23 -17.07
C MET A 504 18.62 4.79 -17.33
N VAL A 505 18.89 4.30 -18.54
CA VAL A 505 18.70 2.90 -18.94
C VAL A 505 20.05 2.24 -19.17
N ILE A 506 20.22 1.02 -18.64
CA ILE A 506 21.45 0.24 -18.71
C ILE A 506 21.16 -1.11 -19.39
N ASP A 507 21.71 -1.31 -20.59
CA ASP A 507 21.65 -2.60 -21.29
C ASP A 507 22.80 -3.50 -20.85
N ILE A 508 22.51 -4.72 -20.39
CA ILE A 508 23.52 -5.80 -20.34
C ILE A 508 23.55 -6.48 -21.70
N GLY A 509 24.65 -6.31 -22.42
CA GLY A 509 24.81 -6.73 -23.81
C GLY A 509 25.24 -8.19 -23.96
N TYR A 510 24.33 -9.03 -24.43
CA TYR A 510 24.60 -10.41 -24.83
C TYR A 510 24.64 -10.51 -26.37
N SER A 511 25.83 -10.77 -26.93
CA SER A 511 25.94 -11.18 -28.34
C SER A 511 25.42 -12.60 -28.55
N TYR A 512 25.31 -13.07 -29.80
CA TYR A 512 24.97 -14.46 -30.11
C TYR A 512 25.95 -15.43 -29.44
N THR A 513 27.26 -15.12 -29.50
CA THR A 513 28.28 -15.92 -28.83
C THR A 513 28.09 -15.91 -27.32
N ASP A 514 27.87 -14.74 -26.71
CA ASP A 514 27.66 -14.64 -25.26
C ASP A 514 26.40 -15.37 -24.79
N THR A 515 25.34 -15.37 -25.61
CA THR A 515 24.07 -16.03 -25.28
C THR A 515 24.22 -17.53 -25.14
N PHE A 516 24.98 -18.18 -26.05
CA PHE A 516 25.11 -19.63 -26.11
C PHE A 516 26.43 -20.19 -25.56
N TYR A 517 27.34 -19.33 -25.11
CA TYR A 517 28.57 -19.76 -24.44
C TYR A 517 28.26 -20.16 -22.98
N ALA A 518 28.13 -21.48 -22.77
CA ALA A 518 27.79 -22.06 -21.48
C ALA A 518 28.87 -21.74 -20.45
N ALA A 519 28.47 -21.10 -19.36
CA ALA A 519 29.35 -20.77 -18.25
C ALA A 519 28.52 -20.35 -17.05
N HIS A 520 28.91 -20.82 -15.87
CA HIS A 520 28.60 -20.12 -14.64
C HIS A 520 29.31 -18.76 -14.66
N PHE A 521 28.63 -17.77 -14.10
CA PHE A 521 29.24 -16.53 -13.65
C PHE A 521 29.00 -16.49 -12.15
N ASP A 522 30.08 -16.58 -11.39
CA ASP A 522 30.05 -16.40 -9.95
C ASP A 522 29.73 -14.94 -9.68
N ASP A 523 28.43 -14.66 -9.51
CA ASP A 523 27.86 -13.35 -9.17
C ASP A 523 28.24 -12.23 -10.17
N PRO A 524 27.39 -11.95 -11.18
CA PRO A 524 27.66 -10.93 -12.19
C PRO A 524 27.60 -9.54 -11.56
N TRP A 525 28.76 -9.11 -11.04
CA TRP A 525 29.01 -7.94 -10.20
C TRP A 525 28.43 -6.61 -10.70
N PHE A 526 28.02 -6.52 -11.98
CA PHE A 526 27.31 -5.38 -12.52
C PHE A 526 25.86 -5.30 -11.99
N TYR A 527 25.17 -6.42 -11.75
CA TYR A 527 23.84 -6.42 -11.12
C TYR A 527 23.86 -6.00 -9.65
N ARG A 528 24.98 -6.17 -8.92
CA ARG A 528 25.13 -5.65 -7.54
C ARG A 528 25.10 -4.12 -7.44
N ALA A 529 25.22 -3.41 -8.55
CA ALA A 529 25.45 -1.96 -8.55
C ALA A 529 24.58 -1.20 -9.57
N ALA A 530 24.53 -1.66 -10.83
CA ALA A 530 23.81 -1.01 -11.91
C ALA A 530 22.33 -0.69 -11.59
N PRO A 531 21.55 -1.56 -10.92
CA PRO A 531 20.15 -1.30 -10.59
C PRO A 531 19.91 -0.11 -9.64
N TYR A 532 20.89 0.28 -8.82
CA TYR A 532 20.79 1.45 -7.96
C TYR A 532 20.96 2.77 -8.75
N PHE A 533 21.49 2.73 -9.98
CA PHE A 533 21.71 3.91 -10.83
C PHE A 533 20.73 4.04 -12.00
N GLY A 534 20.21 2.92 -12.51
CA GLY A 534 19.40 2.94 -13.72
C GLY A 534 18.54 1.69 -13.91
N ARG A 535 17.62 1.77 -14.87
CA ARG A 535 16.77 0.65 -15.28
C ARG A 535 17.60 -0.39 -16.03
N VAL A 536 17.92 -1.49 -15.36
CA VAL A 536 18.75 -2.57 -15.92
C VAL A 536 17.88 -3.54 -16.72
N ARG A 537 18.40 -3.99 -17.87
CA ARG A 537 17.71 -4.95 -18.74
C ARG A 537 18.68 -5.68 -19.68
N ASN A 538 18.35 -6.92 -20.02
CA ASN A 538 19.20 -7.76 -20.86
C ASN A 538 18.90 -7.56 -22.35
N TYR A 539 19.91 -7.15 -23.11
CA TYR A 539 19.83 -6.80 -24.52
C TYR A 539 20.57 -7.82 -25.40
N TYR A 540 19.82 -8.46 -26.29
CA TYR A 540 20.29 -9.56 -27.15
C TYR A 540 20.53 -9.09 -28.58
N PHE A 541 21.73 -9.34 -29.12
CA PHE A 541 22.14 -8.93 -30.47
C PHE A 541 23.03 -9.98 -31.15
N ASP A 542 23.23 -9.90 -32.47
CA ASP A 542 23.99 -10.93 -33.20
C ASP A 542 25.50 -10.85 -32.89
N SER A 543 26.16 -9.76 -33.29
CA SER A 543 27.61 -9.54 -33.12
C SER A 543 28.02 -8.10 -32.84
N THR A 544 27.17 -7.13 -33.20
CA THR A 544 27.36 -5.70 -32.93
C THR A 544 26.15 -5.18 -32.17
N TYR A 545 26.39 -4.55 -31.01
CA TYR A 545 25.33 -3.90 -30.24
C TYR A 545 24.72 -2.73 -31.03
N ASN A 546 23.40 -2.69 -31.08
CA ASN A 546 22.59 -1.74 -31.84
C ASN A 546 21.40 -1.18 -31.02
N GLY A 547 21.43 -1.33 -29.70
CA GLY A 547 20.46 -0.73 -28.79
C GLY A 547 20.67 0.77 -28.61
N THR A 548 19.80 1.37 -27.80
CA THR A 548 19.72 2.82 -27.58
C THR A 548 19.63 3.18 -26.08
N ALA A 549 20.20 2.35 -25.21
CA ALA A 549 20.35 2.69 -23.79
C ALA A 549 21.39 3.81 -23.60
N ASP A 550 21.38 4.46 -22.44
CA ASP A 550 22.39 5.46 -22.08
C ASP A 550 23.74 4.79 -21.83
N VAL A 551 23.73 3.56 -21.32
CA VAL A 551 24.92 2.72 -21.06
C VAL A 551 24.68 1.31 -21.59
N VAL A 552 25.69 0.74 -22.26
CA VAL A 552 25.79 -0.70 -22.49
C VAL A 552 26.97 -1.28 -21.71
N ILE A 553 26.70 -2.25 -20.84
CA ILE A 553 27.70 -3.08 -20.16
C ILE A 553 27.80 -4.38 -20.94
N GLY A 554 29.00 -4.77 -21.40
CA GLY A 554 29.15 -6.06 -22.08
C GLY A 554 28.94 -7.23 -21.11
N SER A 555 28.24 -8.30 -21.51
CA SER A 555 27.99 -9.47 -20.65
C SER A 555 29.23 -10.29 -20.24
N MET A 556 30.41 -9.96 -20.78
CA MET A 556 31.73 -10.52 -20.44
C MET A 556 31.91 -12.05 -20.63
N ARG A 557 30.90 -12.76 -21.15
CA ARG A 557 30.93 -14.20 -21.43
C ARG A 557 31.93 -14.57 -22.50
N THR A 558 32.11 -13.73 -23.52
CA THR A 558 33.12 -13.91 -24.57
C THR A 558 33.76 -12.58 -24.97
N ASN A 559 34.79 -12.66 -25.82
CA ASN A 559 35.39 -11.51 -26.50
C ASN A 559 34.86 -11.30 -27.94
N GLY A 560 33.77 -11.98 -28.33
CA GLY A 560 33.22 -11.95 -29.70
C GLY A 560 32.56 -10.62 -30.07
N ALA A 561 31.93 -9.96 -29.11
CA ALA A 561 31.07 -8.80 -29.33
C ALA A 561 31.79 -7.54 -29.87
N THR A 562 31.00 -6.68 -30.50
CA THR A 562 31.37 -5.31 -30.93
C THR A 562 30.41 -4.31 -30.30
N TYR A 563 30.93 -3.25 -29.69
CA TYR A 563 30.16 -2.19 -29.03
C TYR A 563 30.39 -0.83 -29.72
N PRO A 564 29.55 0.20 -29.50
CA PRO A 564 29.73 1.51 -30.12
C PRO A 564 30.89 2.29 -29.48
N GLY A 565 31.91 2.63 -30.27
CA GLY A 565 33.10 3.35 -29.78
C GLY A 565 32.97 4.88 -29.73
N THR A 566 32.01 5.45 -30.46
CA THR A 566 31.57 6.85 -30.31
C THR A 566 30.08 6.95 -30.67
N GLY A 567 29.28 7.56 -29.81
CA GLY A 567 27.83 7.62 -29.94
C GLY A 567 27.17 8.36 -28.77
N GLY A 568 25.83 8.27 -28.67
CA GLY A 568 25.09 8.74 -27.49
C GLY A 568 25.31 7.81 -26.29
N THR A 569 25.04 6.52 -26.50
CA THR A 569 25.31 5.43 -25.56
C THR A 569 26.78 5.38 -25.15
N LYS A 570 27.02 5.19 -23.84
CA LYS A 570 28.31 4.91 -23.23
C LYS A 570 28.60 3.41 -23.21
N THR A 571 29.87 3.02 -23.34
CA THR A 571 30.28 1.62 -23.43
C THR A 571 31.16 1.20 -22.25
N ALA A 572 30.73 0.20 -21.48
CA ALA A 572 31.50 -0.38 -20.38
C ALA A 572 31.95 -1.81 -20.71
N ILE A 573 33.27 -1.98 -20.93
CA ILE A 573 33.91 -3.29 -21.17
C ILE A 573 34.95 -3.51 -20.06
N ILE A 574 34.46 -3.97 -18.92
CA ILE A 574 35.26 -4.15 -17.71
C ILE A 574 35.57 -5.64 -17.53
N ALA A 575 36.80 -6.05 -17.82
CA ALA A 575 37.32 -7.40 -17.56
C ALA A 575 36.48 -8.56 -18.16
N PRO A 576 36.55 -8.81 -19.49
CA PRO A 576 35.92 -10.00 -20.07
C PRO A 576 36.51 -11.28 -19.45
N TYR A 577 35.66 -12.09 -18.81
CA TYR A 577 36.07 -13.18 -17.92
C TYR A 577 36.76 -14.32 -18.68
N TYR A 578 36.36 -14.56 -19.94
CA TYR A 578 36.83 -15.68 -20.75
C TYR A 578 37.54 -15.25 -22.04
N TRP A 579 38.45 -16.11 -22.51
CA TRP A 579 39.50 -15.72 -23.44
C TRP A 579 39.16 -15.87 -24.93
N TYR A 580 38.03 -16.48 -25.25
CA TYR A 580 37.63 -16.86 -26.61
C TYR A 580 36.62 -15.88 -27.22
N CYS A 581 36.58 -15.79 -28.55
CA CYS A 581 35.67 -14.90 -29.29
C CYS A 581 34.48 -15.63 -29.94
N ASP A 582 34.49 -16.96 -29.91
CA ASP A 582 33.57 -17.86 -30.62
C ASP A 582 33.04 -18.98 -29.72
N LEU A 583 32.04 -19.72 -30.20
CA LEU A 583 31.39 -20.80 -29.44
C LEU A 583 32.23 -22.08 -29.30
N TYR A 584 33.33 -22.23 -30.04
CA TYR A 584 34.09 -23.47 -30.18
C TYR A 584 35.55 -23.34 -29.75
N ASN A 585 35.90 -22.24 -29.06
CA ASN A 585 37.24 -21.92 -28.55
C ASN A 585 38.32 -21.85 -29.64
N GLN A 586 38.01 -21.40 -30.85
CA GLN A 586 38.94 -21.32 -31.99
C GLN A 586 39.77 -20.02 -32.02
N GLU A 587 39.15 -18.87 -31.71
CA GLU A 587 39.82 -17.56 -31.62
C GLU A 587 40.10 -17.19 -30.15
N LEU A 588 41.28 -17.58 -29.67
CA LEU A 588 41.85 -17.15 -28.38
C LEU A 588 42.39 -15.71 -28.49
N ASN A 589 41.61 -14.70 -28.04
CA ASN A 589 41.97 -13.29 -28.16
C ASN A 589 41.30 -12.40 -27.09
N GLN A 590 41.86 -12.38 -25.88
CA GLN A 590 41.39 -11.55 -24.75
C GLN A 590 41.31 -10.03 -25.04
N THR A 591 41.98 -9.57 -26.10
CA THR A 591 42.05 -8.15 -26.48
C THR A 591 41.05 -7.76 -27.58
N ALA A 592 40.26 -8.71 -28.10
CA ALA A 592 39.48 -8.50 -29.32
C ALA A 592 38.43 -7.39 -29.16
N THR A 593 37.58 -7.47 -28.13
CA THR A 593 36.52 -6.47 -27.86
C THR A 593 37.09 -5.05 -27.76
N ALA A 594 38.17 -4.88 -27.00
CA ALA A 594 38.83 -3.59 -26.82
C ALA A 594 39.48 -3.06 -28.12
N LYS A 595 40.06 -3.94 -28.96
CA LYS A 595 40.64 -3.57 -30.26
C LYS A 595 39.60 -3.36 -31.37
N ARG A 596 38.42 -4.00 -31.28
CA ARG A 596 37.26 -3.67 -32.12
C ARG A 596 36.78 -2.24 -31.85
N LEU A 597 36.83 -1.81 -30.59
CA LEU A 597 36.47 -0.44 -30.18
C LEU A 597 37.55 0.59 -30.51
N TYR A 598 38.81 0.31 -30.15
CA TYR A 598 39.96 1.18 -30.36
C TYR A 598 41.15 0.39 -30.96
N SER A 599 41.24 0.36 -32.29
CA SER A 599 42.23 -0.44 -33.03
C SER A 599 43.70 -0.04 -32.81
N GLY A 600 43.96 1.08 -32.12
CA GLY A 600 45.31 1.54 -31.76
C GLY A 600 45.88 0.96 -30.47
N LEU A 601 45.04 0.34 -29.61
CA LEU A 601 45.45 -0.12 -28.28
C LEU A 601 46.50 -1.25 -28.35
N THR A 602 47.62 -1.04 -27.67
CA THR A 602 48.69 -2.04 -27.48
C THR A 602 48.65 -2.58 -26.05
N PHE A 603 48.93 -3.88 -25.90
CA PHE A 603 48.81 -4.62 -24.64
C PHE A 603 50.10 -5.41 -24.35
N THR A 604 50.33 -5.78 -23.09
CA THR A 604 51.37 -6.76 -22.71
C THR A 604 51.03 -8.20 -23.15
N ASP A 605 52.04 -9.06 -23.14
CA ASP A 605 51.90 -10.52 -23.16
C ASP A 605 51.44 -11.04 -21.79
N GLY A 606 50.13 -11.17 -21.61
CA GLY A 606 49.49 -11.50 -20.33
C GLY A 606 49.61 -12.94 -19.84
N SER A 607 50.79 -13.53 -20.01
CA SER A 607 51.26 -14.73 -19.30
C SER A 607 52.05 -14.41 -18.02
N SER A 608 52.19 -13.12 -17.67
CA SER A 608 52.93 -12.65 -16.49
C SER A 608 51.98 -12.09 -15.43
N SER A 609 52.37 -12.20 -14.16
CA SER A 609 51.71 -11.46 -13.07
C SER A 609 52.16 -10.00 -13.06
N GLY A 610 51.31 -9.12 -12.52
CA GLY A 610 51.56 -7.68 -12.51
C GLY A 610 50.88 -6.96 -11.36
N SER A 611 51.21 -5.67 -11.20
CA SER A 611 50.59 -4.80 -10.20
C SER A 611 50.28 -3.42 -10.78
N GLY A 612 49.29 -2.75 -10.18
CA GLY A 612 48.76 -1.48 -10.66
C GLY A 612 48.21 -0.65 -9.52
N HIS A 613 48.56 0.62 -9.55
CA HIS A 613 48.21 1.63 -8.55
C HIS A 613 46.93 2.37 -8.97
N PHE A 614 45.89 2.28 -8.15
CA PHE A 614 44.65 3.04 -8.29
C PHE A 614 44.71 4.23 -7.35
N ALA A 615 44.48 5.43 -7.88
CA ALA A 615 44.44 6.66 -7.09
C ALA A 615 43.46 7.65 -7.72
N GLY A 616 42.44 8.06 -6.97
CA GLY A 616 41.34 8.91 -7.44
C GLY A 616 40.47 8.30 -8.55
N PHE A 617 40.55 6.98 -8.77
CA PHE A 617 39.65 6.25 -9.67
C PHE A 617 39.54 4.79 -9.21
N ALA A 618 38.32 4.28 -9.05
CA ALA A 618 37.90 3.06 -8.34
C ALA A 618 38.28 2.98 -6.85
N TYR A 619 39.39 3.62 -6.46
CA TYR A 619 39.84 3.83 -5.08
C TYR A 619 40.58 5.17 -4.97
N ASP A 620 40.49 5.80 -3.81
CA ASP A 620 41.32 6.96 -3.43
C ASP A 620 42.82 6.67 -3.55
N ASN A 621 43.26 5.51 -3.06
CA ASN A 621 44.66 5.06 -3.05
C ASN A 621 44.76 3.55 -2.70
N LYS A 622 44.95 2.66 -3.70
CA LYS A 622 45.08 1.20 -3.49
C LYS A 622 45.99 0.56 -4.54
N ASP A 623 46.97 -0.22 -4.09
CA ASP A 623 47.74 -1.12 -4.97
C ASP A 623 46.99 -2.45 -5.12
N ILE A 624 46.87 -2.96 -6.36
CA ILE A 624 46.28 -4.27 -6.66
C ILE A 624 47.29 -5.11 -7.44
N THR A 625 47.31 -6.41 -7.18
CA THR A 625 48.11 -7.42 -7.87
C THR A 625 47.22 -8.45 -8.57
N TRP A 626 47.62 -8.89 -9.75
CA TRP A 626 46.91 -9.87 -10.56
C TRP A 626 47.82 -11.03 -10.96
N SER A 627 47.26 -12.24 -11.08
CA SER A 627 48.02 -13.41 -11.52
C SER A 627 48.38 -13.37 -13.02
N HIS A 628 47.53 -12.73 -13.84
CA HIS A 628 47.69 -12.62 -15.29
C HIS A 628 47.44 -11.16 -15.76
N TYR A 629 48.42 -10.56 -16.44
CA TYR A 629 48.47 -9.11 -16.69
C TYR A 629 48.49 -8.74 -18.18
N TYR A 630 47.33 -8.34 -18.72
CA TYR A 630 47.19 -7.69 -20.03
C TYR A 630 47.04 -6.17 -19.85
N GLY A 631 48.07 -5.52 -19.32
CA GLY A 631 48.10 -4.07 -19.17
C GLY A 631 48.08 -3.35 -20.52
N ILE A 632 47.31 -2.27 -20.61
CA ILE A 632 47.17 -1.41 -21.78
C ILE A 632 48.31 -0.39 -21.80
N SER A 633 48.96 -0.15 -22.94
CA SER A 633 50.03 0.84 -23.01
C SER A 633 49.44 2.26 -22.92
N VAL A 634 49.87 3.01 -21.91
CA VAL A 634 49.45 4.40 -21.65
C VAL A 634 49.75 5.30 -22.86
N SER A 635 50.78 4.96 -23.65
CA SER A 635 51.14 5.68 -24.89
C SER A 635 50.19 5.46 -26.08
N THR A 636 49.23 4.53 -25.97
CA THR A 636 48.30 4.16 -27.05
C THR A 636 46.83 4.47 -26.75
N LEU A 637 46.54 5.08 -25.60
CA LEU A 637 45.18 5.43 -25.17
C LEU A 637 44.54 6.53 -26.04
N PRO A 638 43.20 6.62 -26.08
CA PRO A 638 42.50 7.71 -26.75
C PRO A 638 42.87 9.09 -26.21
N SER A 639 42.80 10.11 -27.07
CA SER A 639 43.15 11.49 -26.70
C SER A 639 42.19 12.04 -25.64
N GLY A 640 42.67 12.21 -24.41
CA GLY A 640 41.88 12.69 -23.27
C GLY A 640 41.43 11.58 -22.31
N ALA A 641 41.78 10.32 -22.58
CA ALA A 641 41.51 9.22 -21.66
C ALA A 641 42.28 9.33 -20.34
N LEU A 642 41.63 8.97 -19.23
CA LEU A 642 42.21 8.83 -17.89
C LEU A 642 42.61 7.37 -17.65
N ALA A 643 43.90 7.12 -17.40
CA ALA A 643 44.45 5.79 -17.13
C ALA A 643 44.39 5.41 -15.64
N PHE A 644 43.91 4.21 -15.31
CA PHE A 644 43.79 3.71 -13.94
C PHE A 644 44.47 2.34 -13.73
N GLY A 645 44.82 2.03 -12.47
CA GLY A 645 45.62 0.84 -12.14
C GLY A 645 47.00 0.89 -12.79
N ASN A 646 47.70 2.01 -12.63
CA ASN A 646 48.94 2.31 -13.34
C ASN A 646 50.12 1.50 -12.78
N SER A 647 50.89 0.88 -13.67
CA SER A 647 52.13 0.18 -13.33
C SER A 647 53.17 1.12 -12.71
N SER A 648 54.10 0.59 -11.89
CA SER A 648 55.10 1.38 -11.15
C SER A 648 56.09 2.19 -12.00
N ASN A 649 56.07 2.01 -13.33
CA ASN A 649 56.84 2.80 -14.30
C ASN A 649 55.97 3.71 -15.21
N ASN A 650 54.64 3.73 -15.01
CA ASN A 650 53.64 4.46 -15.78
C ASN A 650 53.66 4.19 -17.32
N LEU A 651 54.18 3.03 -17.75
CA LEU A 651 54.14 2.63 -19.18
C LEU A 651 52.85 1.85 -19.52
N TRP A 652 52.26 1.20 -18.52
CA TRP A 652 51.09 0.34 -18.64
C TRP A 652 50.05 0.66 -17.57
N CYS A 653 48.77 0.46 -17.87
CA CYS A 653 47.64 0.62 -16.95
C CYS A 653 46.68 -0.59 -17.02
N ALA A 654 45.90 -0.83 -15.96
CA ALA A 654 44.89 -1.89 -15.91
C ALA A 654 43.67 -1.59 -16.80
N GLY A 655 43.42 -0.30 -17.05
CA GLY A 655 42.33 0.19 -17.86
C GLY A 655 42.36 1.71 -18.05
N PHE A 656 41.35 2.23 -18.72
CA PHE A 656 41.11 3.66 -18.89
C PHE A 656 39.62 3.99 -19.02
N VAL A 657 39.28 5.26 -18.77
CA VAL A 657 37.98 5.85 -19.13
C VAL A 657 38.19 7.05 -20.06
N ASP A 658 37.31 7.25 -21.04
CA ASP A 658 37.18 8.48 -21.81
C ASP A 658 35.73 9.00 -21.80
N SER A 659 35.43 10.03 -22.60
CA SER A 659 34.09 10.65 -22.68
C SER A 659 32.96 9.74 -23.19
N SER A 660 33.28 8.52 -23.61
CA SER A 660 32.39 7.57 -24.28
C SER A 660 32.53 6.12 -23.79
N SER A 661 33.72 5.67 -23.38
CA SER A 661 33.96 4.28 -23.00
C SER A 661 34.83 4.12 -21.75
N VAL A 662 34.59 3.05 -21.00
CA VAL A 662 35.49 2.53 -19.96
C VAL A 662 35.94 1.12 -20.34
N ILE A 663 37.25 0.89 -20.33
CA ILE A 663 37.86 -0.40 -20.65
C ILE A 663 38.78 -0.83 -19.51
N MET A 664 38.62 -2.06 -19.04
CA MET A 664 39.59 -2.78 -18.20
C MET A 664 39.90 -4.13 -18.84
N SER A 665 41.18 -4.49 -18.97
CA SER A 665 41.63 -5.69 -19.68
C SER A 665 42.27 -6.72 -18.75
N MET A 666 41.87 -6.74 -17.47
CA MET A 666 42.59 -7.41 -16.40
C MET A 666 41.74 -8.49 -15.73
N TRP A 667 42.32 -9.69 -15.55
CA TRP A 667 41.68 -10.86 -14.94
C TRP A 667 42.28 -11.15 -13.55
N ASP A 668 41.54 -11.89 -12.71
CA ASP A 668 41.95 -12.36 -11.38
C ASP A 668 42.55 -11.26 -10.47
N CYS A 669 41.71 -10.27 -10.13
CA CYS A 669 41.93 -9.47 -8.93
C CYS A 669 41.40 -10.23 -7.72
N GLN A 670 42.25 -10.50 -6.73
CA GLN A 670 41.91 -11.23 -5.51
C GLN A 670 41.07 -10.39 -4.50
N THR A 671 40.14 -9.57 -4.99
CA THR A 671 39.24 -8.75 -4.16
C THR A 671 37.81 -9.30 -4.08
N THR A 672 37.50 -10.40 -4.76
CA THR A 672 36.32 -11.24 -4.48
C THR A 672 36.45 -12.04 -3.18
N SER A 673 37.20 -11.52 -2.21
CA SER A 673 37.05 -11.91 -0.81
C SER A 673 35.60 -11.64 -0.39
N LYS A 674 34.82 -12.70 -0.16
CA LYS A 674 33.63 -12.64 0.68
C LYS A 674 34.08 -12.12 2.04
N VAL A 675 33.77 -10.87 2.35
CA VAL A 675 34.00 -10.30 3.67
C VAL A 675 32.79 -10.66 4.50
N VAL A 676 32.88 -11.83 5.14
CA VAL A 676 31.98 -12.22 6.21
C VAL A 676 32.19 -11.25 7.37
N PHE A 677 31.21 -10.39 7.62
CA PHE A 677 31.15 -9.58 8.82
C PHE A 677 30.35 -10.34 9.88
N HIS A 678 31.05 -11.01 10.80
CA HIS A 678 30.49 -11.36 12.10
C HIS A 678 30.58 -10.12 12.99
N ASP A 679 29.52 -9.32 13.08
CA ASP A 679 29.47 -8.26 14.08
C ASP A 679 29.22 -8.87 15.47
N TRP A 680 29.97 -8.41 16.47
CA TRP A 680 30.00 -8.96 17.84
C TRP A 680 29.68 -7.88 18.90
N ASP A 681 29.48 -6.62 18.52
CA ASP A 681 29.32 -5.53 19.49
C ASP A 681 27.89 -5.46 20.10
N TYR A 682 26.91 -6.13 19.51
CA TYR A 682 25.64 -6.47 20.17
C TYR A 682 25.79 -7.73 21.04
N ALA A 683 26.42 -7.56 22.21
CA ALA A 683 26.55 -8.64 23.18
C ALA A 683 25.16 -9.09 23.69
N PRO A 684 24.80 -10.39 23.57
CA PRO A 684 23.46 -10.86 23.90
C PRO A 684 23.15 -10.63 25.37
N GLN A 685 22.08 -9.87 25.65
CA GLN A 685 21.57 -9.76 27.00
C GLN A 685 20.95 -11.11 27.42
N ALA A 686 21.02 -11.43 28.71
CA ALA A 686 20.73 -12.79 29.19
C ALA A 686 19.20 -13.07 29.27
N GLY A 687 18.56 -13.16 28.11
CA GLY A 687 17.12 -13.36 27.91
C GLY A 687 16.61 -12.45 26.80
N GLY A 688 16.69 -12.93 25.55
CA GLY A 688 16.46 -12.17 24.32
C GLY A 688 17.54 -12.48 23.27
N ASP A 689 17.33 -11.99 22.05
CA ASP A 689 18.32 -11.76 20.98
C ASP A 689 19.10 -13.00 20.47
N HIS A 690 18.64 -13.57 19.34
CA HIS A 690 19.30 -14.70 18.64
C HIS A 690 20.46 -14.28 17.70
N ASN A 691 21.07 -13.12 17.97
CA ASN A 691 21.76 -12.33 16.94
C ASN A 691 23.21 -12.80 16.70
N VAL A 692 23.42 -13.64 15.69
CA VAL A 692 24.75 -13.98 15.12
C VAL A 692 24.64 -14.04 13.59
N PHE A 693 24.61 -12.88 12.95
CA PHE A 693 24.44 -12.79 11.49
C PHE A 693 25.75 -13.02 10.75
N GLU A 694 25.64 -13.64 9.58
CA GLU A 694 26.74 -13.82 8.64
C GLU A 694 26.50 -12.98 7.40
N VAL A 695 26.74 -11.67 7.53
CA VAL A 695 26.52 -10.74 6.42
C VAL A 695 27.61 -10.92 5.36
N LEU A 696 27.21 -11.36 4.17
CA LEU A 696 28.08 -11.47 3.01
C LEU A 696 28.19 -10.14 2.27
N ARG A 697 29.36 -9.49 2.34
CA ARG A 697 29.70 -8.35 1.48
C ARG A 697 30.90 -8.64 0.60
N HIS A 698 30.95 -8.04 -0.57
CA HIS A 698 31.96 -8.30 -1.59
C HIS A 698 32.68 -7.00 -2.00
N ASP A 699 34.01 -6.98 -2.18
CA ASP A 699 34.71 -5.78 -2.68
C ASP A 699 34.96 -5.81 -4.20
N SER A 700 33.97 -5.34 -4.96
CA SER A 700 34.01 -5.37 -6.43
C SER A 700 34.76 -4.15 -7.00
N LEU A 701 36.02 -4.39 -7.41
CA LEU A 701 36.79 -3.45 -8.25
C LEU A 701 36.00 -3.03 -9.50
N ALA A 702 35.22 -3.93 -10.09
CA ALA A 702 34.50 -3.68 -11.32
C ALA A 702 33.22 -2.83 -11.11
N ALA A 703 32.52 -3.00 -9.98
CA ALA A 703 31.44 -2.09 -9.58
C ALA A 703 31.98 -0.67 -9.31
N ARG A 704 33.10 -0.54 -8.60
CA ARG A 704 33.77 0.75 -8.36
C ARG A 704 34.20 1.45 -9.66
N ILE A 705 34.72 0.70 -10.64
CA ILE A 705 35.05 1.23 -11.98
C ILE A 705 33.79 1.68 -12.72
N LEU A 706 32.68 0.94 -12.62
CA LEU A 706 31.40 1.32 -13.22
C LEU A 706 30.89 2.64 -12.61
N MET A 707 30.83 2.75 -11.28
CA MET A 707 30.40 3.96 -10.57
C MET A 707 31.21 5.19 -11.00
N ASP A 708 32.54 5.08 -10.97
CA ASP A 708 33.40 6.19 -11.38
C ASP A 708 33.30 6.52 -12.88
N ALA A 709 32.99 5.54 -13.74
CA ALA A 709 32.72 5.81 -15.16
C ALA A 709 31.38 6.55 -15.36
N LEU A 710 30.31 6.12 -14.67
CA LEU A 710 29.01 6.81 -14.69
C LEU A 710 29.14 8.26 -14.17
N SER A 711 29.90 8.46 -13.09
CA SER A 711 30.23 9.78 -12.54
C SER A 711 31.08 10.62 -13.50
N HIS A 712 32.12 10.03 -14.12
CA HIS A 712 32.98 10.69 -15.12
C HIS A 712 32.21 11.13 -16.36
N TRP A 713 31.17 10.38 -16.76
CA TRP A 713 30.26 10.75 -17.85
C TRP A 713 29.18 11.76 -17.46
N GLY A 714 29.04 12.07 -16.16
CA GLY A 714 28.01 12.95 -15.63
C GLY A 714 26.60 12.35 -15.65
N LEU A 715 26.48 11.02 -15.59
CA LEU A 715 25.19 10.31 -15.56
C LEU A 715 24.62 10.18 -14.14
N THR A 716 25.48 10.12 -13.12
CA THR A 716 25.10 10.15 -11.70
C THR A 716 26.11 10.98 -10.89
N SER A 717 25.72 11.41 -9.68
CA SER A 717 26.65 12.02 -8.72
C SER A 717 27.49 10.99 -7.94
N MET A 718 27.08 9.72 -7.91
CA MET A 718 27.71 8.67 -7.11
C MET A 718 29.00 8.15 -7.75
N SER A 719 30.06 8.05 -6.93
CA SER A 719 31.36 7.46 -7.27
C SER A 719 31.71 6.34 -6.28
N HIS A 720 32.88 5.71 -6.41
CA HIS A 720 33.34 4.63 -5.52
C HIS A 720 33.32 4.99 -4.02
N SER A 721 33.34 6.28 -3.65
CA SER A 721 33.19 6.70 -2.25
C SER A 721 31.87 6.26 -1.62
N TYR A 722 30.78 6.17 -2.40
CA TYR A 722 29.48 5.66 -1.97
C TYR A 722 29.52 4.15 -1.69
N TRP A 723 30.34 3.40 -2.44
CA TRP A 723 30.64 1.98 -2.21
C TRP A 723 31.58 1.77 -1.02
N ASP A 724 32.47 2.72 -0.72
CA ASP A 724 33.31 2.65 0.49
C ASP A 724 32.52 2.92 1.79
N VAL A 725 31.43 3.69 1.75
CA VAL A 725 30.52 3.89 2.90
C VAL A 725 29.26 3.02 2.86
N ARG A 726 29.09 2.19 1.81
CA ARG A 726 27.88 1.39 1.54
C ARG A 726 26.58 2.17 1.67
N THR A 727 26.51 3.30 0.99
CA THR A 727 25.30 4.11 0.88
C THR A 727 24.92 4.25 -0.58
N TRP A 728 23.68 3.88 -0.90
CA TRP A 728 23.05 4.07 -2.20
C TRP A 728 21.97 5.15 -2.08
N VAL A 729 21.75 5.90 -3.14
CA VAL A 729 20.67 6.88 -3.30
C VAL A 729 20.16 6.80 -4.73
N ASP A 730 18.96 7.31 -5.03
CA ASP A 730 18.61 7.64 -6.41
C ASP A 730 19.07 9.07 -6.79
N ASP A 731 19.19 9.36 -8.09
CA ASP A 731 19.64 10.65 -8.60
C ASP A 731 18.65 11.82 -8.38
N SER A 732 17.40 11.54 -7.97
CA SER A 732 16.45 12.56 -7.48
C SER A 732 16.50 12.75 -5.95
N GLY A 733 17.22 11.89 -5.23
CA GLY A 733 17.36 11.91 -3.77
C GLY A 733 16.08 11.54 -3.01
N VAL A 734 15.17 10.77 -3.60
CA VAL A 734 13.91 10.39 -2.93
C VAL A 734 14.05 9.18 -2.03
N TRP A 735 15.05 8.31 -2.17
CA TRP A 735 15.41 7.32 -1.16
C TRP A 735 16.91 7.23 -0.89
N VAL A 736 17.26 6.65 0.28
CA VAL A 736 18.63 6.35 0.71
C VAL A 736 18.64 4.94 1.33
N ARG A 737 19.55 4.05 0.88
CA ARG A 737 19.81 2.71 1.46
C ARG A 737 21.24 2.68 1.98
N ASN A 738 21.42 2.56 3.29
CA ASN A 738 22.73 2.51 3.92
C ASN A 738 22.98 1.12 4.53
N GLU A 739 23.75 0.29 3.83
CA GLU A 739 24.14 -1.07 4.27
C GLU A 739 25.17 -1.03 5.41
N THR A 740 25.79 0.11 5.72
CA THR A 740 26.64 0.21 6.92
C THR A 740 25.81 0.34 8.18
N SER A 741 24.67 1.03 8.14
CA SER A 741 23.76 1.16 9.29
C SER A 741 22.55 0.22 9.26
N GLY A 742 22.29 -0.47 8.15
CA GLY A 742 21.07 -1.28 7.98
C GLY A 742 19.81 -0.43 7.93
N VAL A 743 19.85 0.74 7.26
CA VAL A 743 18.70 1.67 7.24
C VAL A 743 18.36 2.08 5.81
N PHE A 744 17.07 1.98 5.48
CA PHE A 744 16.48 2.56 4.28
C PHE A 744 15.50 3.68 4.65
N THR A 745 15.48 4.76 3.87
CA THR A 745 14.50 5.85 3.99
C THR A 745 13.93 6.24 2.62
N LEU A 746 12.66 6.62 2.59
CA LEU A 746 11.94 7.08 1.39
C LEU A 746 11.25 8.42 1.68
N SER A 747 11.34 9.37 0.76
CA SER A 747 11.04 10.80 0.95
C SER A 747 10.55 11.42 -0.37
N THR A 748 9.27 11.29 -0.68
CA THR A 748 8.61 11.99 -1.78
C THR A 748 7.65 13.07 -1.23
N ASP A 749 7.05 13.88 -2.11
CA ASP A 749 6.01 14.83 -1.68
C ASP A 749 4.80 14.11 -1.03
N HIS A 750 4.55 12.83 -1.34
CA HIS A 750 3.37 12.08 -0.90
C HIS A 750 3.66 10.94 0.09
N VAL A 751 4.91 10.47 0.22
CA VAL A 751 5.27 9.42 1.19
C VAL A 751 6.60 9.69 1.89
N ALA A 752 6.63 9.53 3.20
CA ALA A 752 7.84 9.52 4.03
C ALA A 752 7.91 8.19 4.79
N ALA A 753 9.02 7.47 4.73
CA ALA A 753 9.21 6.19 5.41
C ALA A 753 10.64 5.98 5.92
N VAL A 754 10.77 5.15 6.94
CA VAL A 754 12.02 4.65 7.50
C VAL A 754 11.89 3.16 7.75
N VAL A 755 12.93 2.40 7.43
CA VAL A 755 12.94 0.94 7.42
C VAL A 755 14.30 0.43 7.90
N GLY A 756 14.30 -0.62 8.72
CA GLY A 756 15.50 -1.27 9.25
C GLY A 756 15.89 -0.79 10.65
N PHE A 757 17.20 -0.71 10.89
CA PHE A 757 17.82 -0.55 12.20
C PHE A 757 17.92 0.92 12.65
N ALA A 758 16.81 1.66 12.52
CA ALA A 758 16.75 3.12 12.64
C ALA A 758 16.50 3.65 14.08
N ASN A 759 17.12 3.02 15.08
CA ASN A 759 16.92 3.36 16.50
C ASN A 759 17.24 4.84 16.81
N GLY A 760 16.41 5.50 17.61
CA GLY A 760 16.55 6.89 17.99
C GLY A 760 15.65 7.82 17.17
N THR A 761 16.23 8.75 16.41
CA THR A 761 15.47 9.82 15.73
C THR A 761 15.96 10.00 14.29
N THR A 762 15.07 9.78 13.32
CA THR A 762 15.35 9.82 11.88
C THR A 762 14.37 10.77 11.17
N ALA A 763 14.88 11.77 10.46
CA ALA A 763 14.07 12.77 9.76
C ALA A 763 14.05 12.51 8.24
N VAL A 764 12.86 12.44 7.66
CA VAL A 764 12.59 12.00 6.28
C VAL A 764 11.37 12.77 5.73
N GLY A 765 11.44 13.38 4.54
CA GLY A 765 10.28 14.04 3.92
C GLY A 765 9.64 15.20 4.71
N GLY A 766 10.38 15.80 5.65
CA GLY A 766 9.83 16.79 6.59
C GLY A 766 9.07 16.18 7.78
N ILE A 767 8.95 14.86 7.83
CA ILE A 767 8.46 14.08 8.98
C ILE A 767 9.64 13.57 9.79
N THR A 768 9.55 13.57 11.12
CA THR A 768 10.57 12.95 11.98
C THR A 768 10.00 11.72 12.66
N PHE A 769 10.60 10.56 12.42
CA PHE A 769 10.32 9.32 13.13
C PHE A 769 11.21 9.23 14.38
N GLU A 770 10.64 8.83 15.50
CA GLU A 770 11.34 8.54 16.76
C GLU A 770 10.92 7.17 17.27
N SER A 771 11.88 6.27 17.49
CA SER A 771 11.68 4.91 18.01
C SER A 771 12.78 4.50 18.98
N ASN A 772 12.45 3.58 19.90
CA ASN A 772 13.42 2.94 20.80
C ASN A 772 13.82 1.53 20.32
N ASP A 773 13.19 1.04 19.25
CA ASP A 773 13.24 -0.34 18.79
C ASP A 773 14.53 -0.62 18.02
N HIS A 774 14.99 -1.85 18.04
CA HIS A 774 16.25 -2.21 17.40
C HIS A 774 16.12 -2.36 15.88
N HIS A 775 14.93 -2.75 15.41
CA HIS A 775 14.57 -3.00 14.02
C HIS A 775 13.06 -2.70 13.80
N PHE A 776 12.70 -1.89 12.80
CA PHE A 776 11.31 -1.59 12.47
C PHE A 776 11.12 -1.04 11.04
N ALA A 777 9.88 -1.03 10.56
CA ALA A 777 9.47 -0.32 9.35
C ALA A 777 8.25 0.57 9.63
N ALA A 778 8.33 1.86 9.25
CA ALA A 778 7.27 2.83 9.48
C ALA A 778 7.14 3.81 8.30
N SER A 779 5.90 4.19 7.98
CA SER A 779 5.61 5.06 6.83
C SER A 779 4.39 5.95 7.04
N VAL A 780 4.45 7.18 6.52
CA VAL A 780 3.32 8.10 6.42
C VAL A 780 3.08 8.41 4.93
N ILE A 781 1.86 8.23 4.46
CA ILE A 781 1.46 8.40 3.06
C ILE A 781 0.22 9.29 2.94
N SER A 782 0.21 10.25 1.99
CA SER A 782 -1.00 10.95 1.56
C SER A 782 -1.86 9.99 0.75
N VAL A 783 -3.16 9.99 1.03
CA VAL A 783 -4.13 9.19 0.28
C VAL A 783 -5.10 10.05 -0.55
N ASP A 784 -5.22 11.33 -0.20
CA ASP A 784 -5.93 12.40 -0.94
C ASP A 784 -5.19 12.94 -2.19
N GLY A 785 -3.94 12.53 -2.41
CA GLY A 785 -3.11 13.01 -3.53
C GLY A 785 -2.58 14.44 -3.36
N GLN A 786 -2.64 15.02 -2.16
CA GLN A 786 -1.95 16.26 -1.82
C GLN A 786 -0.55 15.98 -1.24
N PRO A 787 0.43 16.90 -1.33
CA PRO A 787 1.70 16.72 -0.63
C PRO A 787 1.49 16.59 0.89
N LEU A 788 2.28 15.76 1.59
CA LEU A 788 2.18 15.52 3.05
C LEU A 788 2.20 16.80 3.90
N ALA A 789 2.88 17.84 3.43
CA ALA A 789 2.92 19.17 4.06
C ALA A 789 1.56 19.89 4.09
N THR A 790 0.64 19.54 3.18
CA THR A 790 -0.69 20.14 2.99
C THR A 790 -1.83 19.13 2.96
N SER A 791 -1.54 17.83 3.00
CA SER A 791 -2.52 16.75 2.94
C SER A 791 -3.45 16.77 4.15
N ASP A 792 -4.74 16.60 3.88
CA ASP A 792 -5.81 16.58 4.87
C ASP A 792 -6.24 15.13 5.18
N HIS A 793 -5.85 14.17 4.34
CA HIS A 793 -6.06 12.74 4.58
C HIS A 793 -4.78 11.92 4.31
N MET A 794 -4.20 11.37 5.39
CA MET A 794 -2.98 10.57 5.38
C MET A 794 -3.17 9.24 6.14
N VAL A 795 -2.33 8.23 5.86
CA VAL A 795 -2.23 7.00 6.66
C VAL A 795 -0.81 6.89 7.25
N PHE A 796 -0.71 6.51 8.53
CA PHE A 796 0.56 6.20 9.20
C PHE A 796 0.57 4.72 9.62
N THR A 797 1.60 3.97 9.20
CA THR A 797 1.85 2.59 9.60
C THR A 797 3.17 2.49 10.37
N ALA A 798 3.23 1.51 11.29
CA ALA A 798 4.48 1.05 11.91
C ALA A 798 4.38 -0.44 12.23
N VAL A 799 5.44 -1.19 11.93
CA VAL A 799 5.60 -2.62 12.19
C VAL A 799 7.03 -2.90 12.65
N GLY A 800 7.23 -4.03 13.32
CA GLY A 800 8.53 -4.58 13.66
C GLY A 800 8.43 -6.10 13.77
N ASP A 801 9.27 -6.68 14.62
CA ASP A 801 9.46 -8.13 14.66
C ASP A 801 8.33 -8.86 15.40
N ALA A 802 7.98 -10.06 14.91
CA ALA A 802 6.77 -10.78 15.32
C ALA A 802 6.94 -12.31 15.25
N TRP A 803 6.56 -13.01 16.32
CA TRP A 803 6.83 -14.43 16.57
C TRP A 803 5.62 -15.17 17.17
N ASN A 804 5.38 -16.44 16.84
CA ASN A 804 4.35 -17.22 17.56
C ASN A 804 4.78 -17.49 19.01
N THR A 805 3.84 -17.51 19.96
CA THR A 805 4.15 -17.72 21.38
C THR A 805 4.73 -19.12 21.63
N ASN A 806 5.74 -19.21 22.52
CA ASN A 806 6.50 -20.44 22.82
C ASN A 806 7.27 -21.06 21.63
N GLN A 807 7.51 -20.32 20.54
CA GLN A 807 8.36 -20.80 19.44
C GLN A 807 9.85 -20.77 19.85
N GLU A 808 10.60 -21.83 19.53
CA GLU A 808 12.06 -21.91 19.73
C GLU A 808 12.75 -22.04 18.37
N LEU A 809 13.51 -21.01 17.97
CA LEU A 809 14.42 -21.06 16.82
C LEU A 809 15.75 -21.67 17.29
N VAL A 810 16.20 -22.77 16.68
CA VAL A 810 17.46 -23.41 17.08
C VAL A 810 18.59 -22.96 16.17
N LEU A 811 19.64 -22.38 16.76
CA LEU A 811 20.86 -22.00 16.05
C LEU A 811 21.78 -23.22 15.86
N SER A 812 22.29 -23.37 14.64
CA SER A 812 23.33 -24.32 14.26
C SER A 812 24.51 -23.58 13.63
N TYR A 813 25.69 -24.20 13.64
CA TYR A 813 26.87 -23.72 12.93
C TYR A 813 27.56 -24.89 12.26
N ASP A 814 27.61 -24.91 10.93
CA ASP A 814 28.34 -25.92 10.18
C ASP A 814 29.82 -25.52 10.07
N SER A 815 30.66 -26.14 10.88
CA SER A 815 32.12 -25.94 10.85
C SER A 815 32.82 -26.44 9.57
N GLY A 816 32.12 -27.16 8.69
CA GLY A 816 32.60 -27.56 7.36
C GLY A 816 32.26 -26.55 6.26
N ALA A 817 31.04 -26.00 6.28
CA ALA A 817 30.61 -24.93 5.37
C ALA A 817 31.06 -23.53 5.82
N GLY A 818 31.43 -23.39 7.10
CA GLY A 818 31.81 -22.12 7.74
C GLY A 818 30.61 -21.27 8.20
N THR A 819 29.39 -21.78 8.05
CA THR A 819 28.16 -20.97 8.04
C THR A 819 27.27 -21.18 9.26
N ALA A 820 26.65 -20.10 9.74
CA ALA A 820 25.55 -20.14 10.71
C ALA A 820 24.20 -20.40 10.00
N TYR A 821 23.33 -21.20 10.62
CA TYR A 821 21.97 -21.47 10.13
C TYR A 821 20.98 -21.57 11.29
N SER A 822 19.78 -21.06 11.07
CA SER A 822 18.64 -21.16 11.99
C SER A 822 17.67 -22.24 11.50
N TYR A 823 17.18 -23.11 12.40
CA TYR A 823 16.27 -24.19 12.02
C TYR A 823 15.12 -24.40 13.01
N MET A 824 14.01 -24.88 12.46
CA MET A 824 12.86 -25.38 13.24
C MET A 824 12.85 -26.91 13.24
N ASN A 825 12.37 -27.50 14.33
CA ASN A 825 12.44 -28.96 14.52
C ASN A 825 11.36 -29.75 13.76
N SER A 826 10.22 -29.14 13.46
CA SER A 826 9.22 -29.67 12.53
C SER A 826 8.20 -28.59 12.12
N TRP A 827 7.34 -28.91 11.14
CA TRP A 827 6.13 -28.12 10.86
C TRP A 827 5.20 -28.04 12.09
N ASP A 828 5.16 -29.09 12.93
CA ASP A 828 4.41 -29.10 14.19
C ASP A 828 5.06 -28.26 15.30
N SER A 829 6.30 -27.75 15.12
CA SER A 829 7.01 -26.93 16.13
C SER A 829 6.81 -25.42 15.93
N VAL A 830 5.81 -25.00 15.14
CA VAL A 830 5.32 -23.61 15.12
C VAL A 830 4.53 -23.36 16.41
N GLY A 831 4.95 -22.35 17.18
CA GLY A 831 4.45 -22.05 18.53
C GLY A 831 2.93 -21.86 18.63
N ASP A 832 2.40 -21.87 19.85
CA ASP A 832 0.98 -21.62 20.08
C ASP A 832 0.60 -20.16 19.75
N PRO A 833 -0.62 -19.90 19.28
CA PRO A 833 -1.13 -18.55 19.11
C PRO A 833 -1.50 -17.96 20.49
N PRO A 834 -1.47 -16.63 20.68
CA PRO A 834 -1.26 -15.58 19.68
C PRO A 834 0.22 -15.33 19.35
N VAL A 835 0.46 -14.37 18.46
CA VAL A 835 1.78 -13.81 18.15
C VAL A 835 2.25 -12.89 19.30
N ASN A 836 3.46 -13.12 19.80
CA ASN A 836 4.25 -12.19 20.59
C ASN A 836 4.97 -11.21 19.65
N TYR A 837 5.15 -9.98 20.13
CA TYR A 837 5.88 -8.91 19.44
C TYR A 837 6.93 -8.33 20.39
N GLU A 838 7.91 -7.63 19.86
CA GLU A 838 8.53 -6.54 20.64
C GLU A 838 7.51 -5.39 20.76
N ASP A 839 7.48 -4.68 21.90
CA ASP A 839 6.56 -3.55 22.11
C ASP A 839 7.01 -2.33 21.29
N ILE A 840 6.77 -2.34 19.98
CA ILE A 840 7.23 -1.27 19.08
C ILE A 840 6.67 0.09 19.51
N PHE A 841 7.56 1.07 19.57
CA PHE A 841 7.22 2.47 19.83
C PHE A 841 7.70 3.33 18.67
N VAL A 842 6.78 3.86 17.86
CA VAL A 842 7.13 4.76 16.76
C VAL A 842 6.28 6.03 16.79
N ARG A 843 6.95 7.19 16.80
CA ARG A 843 6.32 8.51 16.83
C ARG A 843 6.70 9.31 15.59
N ALA A 844 5.71 9.81 14.84
CA ALA A 844 5.90 10.64 13.66
C ALA A 844 5.58 12.11 13.97
N TYR A 845 6.53 13.03 13.78
CA TYR A 845 6.34 14.49 13.89
C TYR A 845 6.10 15.11 12.51
N PHE A 846 5.04 15.91 12.33
CA PHE A 846 4.59 16.41 11.02
C PHE A 846 5.12 17.81 10.65
N GLY A 847 6.00 18.40 11.47
CA GLY A 847 6.51 19.78 11.31
C GLY A 847 5.48 20.90 11.57
N ARG A 848 4.21 20.68 11.20
CA ARG A 848 3.02 21.48 11.55
C ARG A 848 2.28 20.88 12.75
N GLN A 849 1.51 21.70 13.45
CA GLN A 849 0.46 21.20 14.35
C GLN A 849 -0.73 20.74 13.48
N ILE A 850 -1.21 19.53 13.70
CA ILE A 850 -2.39 18.96 13.06
C ILE A 850 -3.53 18.84 14.09
N SER A 851 -4.73 19.23 13.67
CA SER A 851 -5.98 18.92 14.36
C SER A 851 -6.59 17.72 13.66
N ALA A 852 -6.30 16.52 14.15
CA ALA A 852 -6.59 15.27 13.48
C ALA A 852 -7.63 14.43 14.23
N SER A 853 -8.63 13.95 13.50
CA SER A 853 -9.43 12.79 13.90
C SER A 853 -8.71 11.55 13.40
N VAL A 854 -8.25 10.71 14.33
CA VAL A 854 -7.44 9.52 14.05
C VAL A 854 -8.30 8.27 14.23
N ILE A 855 -8.34 7.41 13.21
CA ILE A 855 -9.04 6.12 13.28
C ILE A 855 -8.03 4.98 13.45
N LEU A 856 -8.20 4.22 14.52
CA LEU A 856 -7.39 3.03 14.81
C LEU A 856 -7.86 1.82 13.99
N ARG A 857 -6.98 1.29 13.14
CA ARG A 857 -7.20 0.07 12.34
C ARG A 857 -6.29 -1.05 12.82
N GLY A 858 -6.91 -2.16 13.22
CA GLY A 858 -6.24 -3.45 13.46
C GLY A 858 -6.30 -4.35 12.22
N ILE A 859 -5.41 -5.35 12.16
CA ILE A 859 -5.13 -6.17 10.95
C ILE A 859 -6.39 -6.76 10.30
N TYR A 860 -7.37 -7.17 11.11
CA TYR A 860 -8.59 -7.86 10.66
C TYR A 860 -9.89 -7.14 11.08
N GLY A 861 -9.79 -5.90 11.56
CA GLY A 861 -10.82 -5.29 12.41
C GLY A 861 -11.42 -4.00 11.87
N ALA A 862 -12.69 -3.76 12.23
CA ALA A 862 -13.34 -2.47 12.05
C ALA A 862 -12.58 -1.33 12.79
N PRO A 863 -12.75 -0.06 12.37
CA PRO A 863 -12.41 1.13 13.15
C PRO A 863 -12.64 0.94 14.65
N LYS A 864 -11.56 0.68 15.41
CA LYS A 864 -11.69 0.24 16.82
C LYS A 864 -12.08 1.40 17.73
N SER A 865 -11.59 2.59 17.39
CA SER A 865 -11.97 3.86 18.00
C SER A 865 -11.53 5.00 17.10
N VAL A 866 -12.23 6.13 17.24
CA VAL A 866 -11.82 7.43 16.70
C VAL A 866 -11.40 8.29 17.89
N PHE A 867 -10.27 8.98 17.79
CA PHE A 867 -9.84 9.96 18.78
C PHE A 867 -9.36 11.24 18.12
N THR A 868 -9.68 12.39 18.72
CA THR A 868 -9.19 13.69 18.27
C THR A 868 -7.88 14.05 18.96
N THR A 869 -6.93 14.62 18.22
CA THR A 869 -5.65 15.10 18.74
C THR A 869 -5.23 16.40 18.07
N THR A 870 -4.75 17.35 18.88
CA THR A 870 -4.28 18.68 18.44
C THR A 870 -2.78 18.81 18.65
N SER A 871 -2.02 17.93 18.00
CA SER A 871 -0.60 17.66 18.23
C SER A 871 0.24 18.00 17.00
N ASN A 872 1.56 18.20 17.15
CA ASN A 872 2.50 18.20 16.01
C ASN A 872 3.04 16.79 15.68
N SER A 873 2.57 15.78 16.40
CA SER A 873 3.06 14.40 16.34
C SER A 873 1.96 13.37 16.61
N LEU A 874 2.07 12.24 15.93
CA LEU A 874 1.24 11.07 16.11
C LEU A 874 2.10 9.90 16.62
N TYR A 875 1.47 9.00 17.38
CA TYR A 875 2.15 8.03 18.23
C TYR A 875 1.54 6.65 17.97
N LEU A 876 2.37 5.68 17.62
CA LEU A 876 2.06 4.26 17.62
C LEU A 876 2.85 3.58 18.74
N SER A 877 2.14 2.77 19.51
CA SER A 877 2.69 1.85 20.50
C SER A 877 1.84 0.60 20.45
N THR A 878 2.45 -0.57 20.24
CA THR A 878 1.79 -1.82 20.58
C THR A 878 1.86 -2.03 22.11
N ASP A 879 0.96 -2.87 22.62
CA ASP A 879 1.04 -3.43 23.97
C ASP A 879 0.91 -4.96 23.79
N SER A 880 1.91 -5.69 24.28
CA SER A 880 2.06 -7.14 24.36
C SER A 880 0.81 -8.01 24.63
N ALA A 881 -0.30 -7.42 25.06
CA ALA A 881 -1.50 -8.13 25.52
C ALA A 881 -2.36 -8.80 24.41
N SER A 882 -2.44 -8.23 23.19
CA SER A 882 -3.20 -8.86 22.08
C SER A 882 -2.82 -8.38 20.68
N ALA A 883 -2.56 -9.36 19.80
CA ALA A 883 -2.09 -9.21 18.42
C ALA A 883 -3.06 -8.52 17.42
N SER A 884 -4.14 -7.88 17.88
CA SER A 884 -5.30 -7.55 17.03
C SER A 884 -5.54 -6.06 16.80
N ASP A 885 -4.84 -5.17 17.52
CA ASP A 885 -5.44 -3.91 17.93
C ASP A 885 -5.01 -2.68 17.12
N VAL A 886 -3.73 -2.52 16.81
CA VAL A 886 -3.25 -1.35 16.04
C VAL A 886 -2.08 -1.71 15.13
N VAL A 887 -2.18 -1.39 13.84
CA VAL A 887 -1.00 -1.33 12.95
C VAL A 887 -1.06 -0.18 11.93
N ALA A 888 -2.27 0.37 11.67
CA ALA A 888 -2.43 1.56 10.84
C ALA A 888 -3.31 2.61 11.53
N LEU A 889 -2.90 3.88 11.43
CA LEU A 889 -3.67 5.05 11.83
C LEU A 889 -4.12 5.81 10.58
N ASP A 890 -5.43 5.95 10.45
CA ASP A 890 -6.05 6.77 9.42
C ASP A 890 -6.19 8.20 9.97
N ILE A 891 -5.60 9.19 9.29
CA ILE A 891 -5.41 10.55 9.82
C ILE A 891 -6.24 11.54 8.99
N PHE A 892 -7.38 11.95 9.53
CA PHE A 892 -8.22 13.01 8.96
C PHE A 892 -7.88 14.34 9.63
N VAL A 893 -7.00 15.13 9.01
CA VAL A 893 -6.68 16.50 9.42
C VAL A 893 -7.82 17.40 8.93
N SER A 894 -8.88 17.49 9.73
CA SER A 894 -10.27 17.70 9.28
C SER A 894 -10.55 18.94 8.41
N PRO A 895 -11.22 18.74 7.25
CA PRO A 895 -11.95 19.76 6.49
C PRO A 895 -12.74 20.83 7.28
N SER A 896 -13.74 20.50 8.12
CA SER A 896 -15.09 20.09 7.65
C SER A 896 -16.20 20.73 8.53
N PRO A 897 -17.40 21.06 8.01
CA PRO A 897 -18.41 21.86 8.73
C PRO A 897 -19.05 21.19 9.96
N PRO A 898 -19.71 21.96 10.85
CA PRO A 898 -20.46 21.42 11.99
C PRO A 898 -21.65 20.57 11.58
N GLU A 899 -21.93 19.52 12.36
CA GLU A 899 -23.26 18.90 12.39
C GLU A 899 -24.17 19.62 13.39
N VAL A 900 -25.42 19.86 12.99
CA VAL A 900 -26.49 20.38 13.85
C VAL A 900 -27.42 19.23 14.22
N LEU A 901 -27.50 18.90 15.51
CA LEU A 901 -28.28 17.81 16.08
C LEU A 901 -29.76 18.17 16.29
N ALA A 902 -30.04 19.42 16.63
CA ALA A 902 -31.38 19.94 16.89
C ALA A 902 -31.43 21.46 16.77
N CYS A 903 -32.64 22.01 16.63
CA CYS A 903 -32.91 23.42 16.84
C CYS A 903 -34.28 23.60 17.50
N GLU A 904 -34.42 24.65 18.30
CA GLU A 904 -35.70 25.11 18.85
C GLU A 904 -36.05 26.42 18.13
N SER A 905 -37.13 26.37 17.34
CA SER A 905 -37.67 27.52 16.63
C SER A 905 -38.65 28.29 17.52
N ALA A 906 -38.72 29.61 17.30
CA ALA A 906 -39.84 30.43 17.74
C ALA A 906 -41.17 29.89 17.15
N PRO A 907 -42.33 30.11 17.81
CA PRO A 907 -43.62 29.61 17.34
C PRO A 907 -44.10 30.32 16.06
N ASP A 908 -44.93 29.63 15.27
CA ASP A 908 -45.53 30.14 14.02
C ASP A 908 -46.16 31.54 14.14
N SER A 909 -46.66 31.87 15.34
CA SER A 909 -47.15 33.21 15.70
C SER A 909 -46.79 33.57 17.13
N ALA A 910 -46.37 34.82 17.36
CA ALA A 910 -46.00 35.37 18.66
C ALA A 910 -46.57 36.79 18.86
N LEU A 911 -46.57 37.29 20.11
CA LEU A 911 -47.01 38.66 20.39
C LEU A 911 -46.01 39.68 19.83
N ALA A 912 -46.53 40.69 19.12
CA ALA A 912 -45.72 41.77 18.54
C ALA A 912 -44.85 42.47 19.60
N GLY A 913 -43.64 42.89 19.21
CA GLY A 913 -42.64 43.46 20.13
C GLY A 913 -41.99 42.50 21.14
N GLU A 914 -42.57 41.32 21.43
CA GLU A 914 -41.99 40.35 22.38
C GLU A 914 -40.94 39.44 21.73
N ALA A 915 -39.68 39.56 22.14
CA ALA A 915 -38.59 38.72 21.65
C ALA A 915 -38.80 37.24 21.99
N GLN A 916 -38.50 36.34 21.04
CA GLN A 916 -38.79 34.91 21.13
C GLN A 916 -37.52 34.07 21.32
N PRO A 917 -37.46 33.15 22.31
CA PRO A 917 -36.28 32.33 22.52
C PRO A 917 -36.08 31.31 21.39
N VAL A 918 -34.84 31.17 20.94
CA VAL A 918 -34.43 30.25 19.87
C VAL A 918 -33.12 29.55 20.22
N SER A 919 -32.91 28.34 19.70
CA SER A 919 -31.66 27.59 19.96
C SER A 919 -31.24 26.64 18.85
N VAL A 920 -29.97 26.25 18.90
CA VAL A 920 -29.34 25.24 18.03
C VAL A 920 -28.43 24.36 18.87
N THR A 921 -28.59 23.05 18.81
CA THR A 921 -27.66 22.07 19.39
C THR A 921 -26.79 21.49 18.27
N VAL A 922 -25.48 21.49 18.44
CA VAL A 922 -24.47 21.00 17.49
C VAL A 922 -23.68 19.82 18.04
N ASN A 923 -23.14 18.97 17.17
CA ASN A 923 -22.45 17.76 17.56
C ASN A 923 -20.99 18.02 17.97
N LEU A 924 -20.72 17.97 19.28
CA LEU A 924 -19.37 18.10 19.85
C LEU A 924 -18.48 16.84 19.69
N THR A 925 -18.93 15.82 18.95
CA THR A 925 -18.08 14.69 18.51
C THR A 925 -17.55 14.87 17.08
N GLY A 926 -17.96 15.93 16.39
CA GLY A 926 -17.36 16.41 15.15
C GLY A 926 -16.18 17.36 15.39
N PRO A 927 -15.79 18.17 14.39
CA PRO A 927 -14.79 19.23 14.57
C PRO A 927 -15.31 20.36 15.46
N ASP A 928 -14.40 21.04 16.17
CA ASP A 928 -14.74 22.08 17.13
C ASP A 928 -15.58 23.22 16.52
N ILE A 929 -16.57 23.70 17.28
CA ILE A 929 -17.52 24.71 16.83
C ILE A 929 -16.95 26.11 17.07
N GLN A 930 -16.85 26.93 16.02
CA GLN A 930 -16.36 28.30 16.09
C GLN A 930 -17.45 29.29 16.53
N ASN A 931 -18.63 29.24 15.92
CA ASN A 931 -19.79 30.03 16.32
C ASN A 931 -21.11 29.47 15.74
N VAL A 932 -22.25 29.92 16.28
CA VAL A 932 -23.56 29.77 15.65
C VAL A 932 -24.23 31.15 15.56
N THR A 933 -24.70 31.52 14.38
CA THR A 933 -25.29 32.83 14.08
C THR A 933 -26.72 32.68 13.56
N LEU A 934 -27.67 33.36 14.20
CA LEU A 934 -29.03 33.58 13.73
C LEU A 934 -29.03 34.70 12.67
N TRP A 935 -29.71 34.48 11.55
CA TRP A 935 -29.97 35.46 10.51
C TRP A 935 -31.47 35.64 10.34
N TYR A 936 -31.97 36.88 10.34
CA TYR A 936 -33.41 37.18 10.29
C TYR A 936 -33.72 38.41 9.44
N SER A 937 -34.93 38.46 8.88
CA SER A 937 -35.46 39.58 8.09
C SER A 937 -36.99 39.67 8.23
N GLU A 938 -37.53 40.88 8.17
CA GLU A 938 -38.96 41.19 8.25
C GLU A 938 -39.47 41.58 6.85
N ASP A 939 -40.61 41.01 6.43
CA ASP A 939 -41.31 41.29 5.15
C ASP A 939 -40.39 41.39 3.90
N GLU A 940 -39.53 40.39 3.72
CA GLU A 940 -38.55 40.27 2.62
C GLU A 940 -37.46 41.38 2.55
N GLY A 941 -37.19 42.08 3.67
CA GLY A 941 -36.11 43.07 3.79
C GLY A 941 -34.66 42.50 3.79
N ASP A 942 -33.68 43.38 4.04
CA ASP A 942 -32.27 42.99 4.20
C ASP A 942 -32.04 42.19 5.49
N TYR A 943 -31.36 41.03 5.39
CA TYR A 943 -31.11 40.15 6.54
C TYR A 943 -30.10 40.73 7.54
N GLN A 944 -30.46 40.70 8.82
CA GLN A 944 -29.63 41.04 9.96
C GLN A 944 -29.10 39.78 10.66
N ALA A 945 -27.96 39.90 11.38
CA ALA A 945 -27.27 38.78 12.01
C ALA A 945 -27.08 38.97 13.52
N LEU A 946 -27.28 37.90 14.30
CA LEU A 946 -27.13 37.86 15.76
C LEU A 946 -26.39 36.58 16.17
N ALA A 947 -25.32 36.69 16.96
CA ALA A 947 -24.57 35.52 17.43
C ALA A 947 -25.26 34.88 18.64
N LEU A 948 -25.38 33.54 18.66
CA LEU A 948 -25.96 32.79 19.78
C LEU A 948 -24.92 32.51 20.88
N THR A 949 -25.39 32.34 22.12
CA THR A 949 -24.57 32.09 23.31
C THR A 949 -24.52 30.61 23.64
N TYR A 950 -23.32 30.03 23.78
CA TYR A 950 -23.16 28.63 24.20
C TYR A 950 -23.55 28.42 25.67
N SER A 951 -24.41 27.44 25.95
CA SER A 951 -24.92 27.16 27.31
C SER A 951 -24.56 25.78 27.87
N GLY A 952 -24.16 24.81 27.03
CA GLY A 952 -23.66 23.50 27.47
C GLY A 952 -24.11 22.35 26.57
N ASP A 953 -23.43 21.20 26.66
CA ASP A 953 -23.75 19.94 25.96
C ASP A 953 -24.08 20.10 24.46
N GLY A 954 -23.38 21.02 23.78
CA GLY A 954 -23.57 21.33 22.36
C GLY A 954 -24.60 22.41 22.05
N LYS A 955 -25.35 22.94 23.03
CA LYS A 955 -26.43 23.91 22.83
C LYS A 955 -25.95 25.37 22.79
N PHE A 956 -26.47 26.12 21.82
CA PHE A 956 -26.32 27.55 21.62
C PHE A 956 -27.71 28.20 21.61
N GLU A 957 -27.90 29.27 22.39
CA GLU A 957 -29.21 29.88 22.69
C GLU A 957 -29.18 31.40 22.50
N GLY A 958 -30.33 31.99 22.18
CA GLY A 958 -30.52 33.43 22.03
C GLY A 958 -31.99 33.80 21.83
N GLU A 959 -32.26 35.06 21.48
CA GLU A 959 -33.62 35.57 21.29
C GLU A 959 -33.74 36.23 19.90
N LEU A 960 -34.74 35.84 19.14
CA LEU A 960 -35.18 36.52 17.93
C LEU A 960 -35.92 37.80 18.36
N PRO A 961 -35.52 39.01 17.92
CA PRO A 961 -36.21 40.25 18.29
C PRO A 961 -37.69 40.24 17.87
N GLY A 962 -38.55 40.89 18.67
CA GLY A 962 -39.95 41.09 18.32
C GLY A 962 -40.12 42.05 17.15
N GLY A 963 -40.96 41.67 16.18
CA GLY A 963 -41.33 42.50 15.02
C GLY A 963 -42.57 43.35 15.25
N GLU A 964 -42.94 44.14 14.23
CA GLU A 964 -44.15 44.98 14.22
C GLU A 964 -45.42 44.14 13.97
N TYR A 965 -46.57 44.61 14.44
CA TYR A 965 -47.85 43.90 14.29
C TYR A 965 -48.28 43.71 12.82
N ASP A 966 -48.83 42.52 12.50
CA ASP A 966 -49.26 42.06 11.16
C ASP A 966 -48.11 41.87 10.14
N THR A 967 -46.84 41.86 10.57
CA THR A 967 -45.67 41.49 9.74
C THR A 967 -45.27 40.02 9.90
N THR A 968 -44.40 39.53 9.02
CA THR A 968 -43.77 38.20 9.13
C THR A 968 -42.24 38.30 9.16
N THR A 969 -41.60 37.78 10.21
CA THR A 969 -40.15 37.64 10.28
C THR A 969 -39.70 36.25 9.82
N ALA A 970 -38.90 36.20 8.75
CA ALA A 970 -38.25 35.00 8.25
C ALA A 970 -36.81 34.88 8.78
N TYR A 971 -36.40 33.71 9.26
CA TYR A 971 -35.07 33.51 9.85
C TYR A 971 -34.48 32.10 9.64
N TYR A 972 -33.16 31.99 9.80
CA TYR A 972 -32.40 30.74 9.74
C TYR A 972 -31.14 30.84 10.62
N PHE A 973 -30.48 29.72 10.91
CA PHE A 973 -29.20 29.71 11.62
C PHE A 973 -28.06 29.27 10.70
N VAL A 974 -26.83 29.64 11.05
CA VAL A 974 -25.61 29.09 10.44
C VAL A 974 -24.62 28.73 11.54
N ALA A 975 -24.23 27.46 11.61
CA ALA A 975 -23.14 26.97 12.45
C ALA A 975 -21.84 26.94 11.64
N TYR A 976 -20.75 27.44 12.22
CA TYR A 976 -19.40 27.41 11.65
C TYR A 976 -18.45 26.62 12.55
N ASP A 977 -17.55 25.85 11.96
CA ASP A 977 -16.49 25.10 12.64
C ASP A 977 -15.17 25.88 12.68
N VAL A 978 -14.18 25.36 13.40
CA VAL A 978 -12.83 25.95 13.48
C VAL A 978 -12.11 26.02 12.12
N PHE A 979 -12.48 25.21 11.14
CA PHE A 979 -11.93 25.22 9.78
C PHE A 979 -12.78 26.04 8.77
N SER A 980 -13.75 26.83 9.27
CA SER A 980 -14.49 27.88 8.52
C SER A 980 -15.42 27.40 7.41
N HIS A 981 -15.86 26.14 7.44
CA HIS A 981 -17.03 25.69 6.69
C HIS A 981 -18.32 26.08 7.43
N ALA A 982 -19.48 25.90 6.78
CA ALA A 982 -20.77 26.38 7.28
C ALA A 982 -21.91 25.38 7.07
N THR A 983 -22.75 25.21 8.08
CA THR A 983 -24.01 24.44 8.04
C THR A 983 -25.17 25.36 8.31
N VAL A 984 -26.07 25.52 7.32
CA VAL A 984 -27.26 26.37 7.38
C VAL A 984 -28.46 25.56 7.86
N VAL A 985 -29.29 26.13 8.74
CA VAL A 985 -30.40 25.45 9.43
C VAL A 985 -31.68 26.26 9.31
N GLY A 986 -32.73 25.66 8.76
CA GLY A 986 -34.04 26.27 8.52
C GLY A 986 -35.13 25.19 8.38
N ASP A 987 -36.41 25.52 8.50
CA ASP A 987 -37.48 24.53 8.36
C ASP A 987 -37.51 23.95 6.94
N ASN A 988 -37.39 22.62 6.84
CA ASN A 988 -37.40 21.87 5.58
C ASN A 988 -36.46 22.42 4.47
N GLY A 989 -35.40 23.15 4.85
CA GLY A 989 -34.47 23.81 3.92
C GLY A 989 -34.92 25.19 3.39
N ALA A 990 -36.04 25.71 3.89
CA ALA A 990 -36.44 27.11 3.79
C ALA A 990 -36.20 27.83 5.12
N ASN A 991 -36.49 29.13 5.19
CA ASN A 991 -36.38 29.90 6.43
C ASN A 991 -37.58 29.60 7.34
N PHE A 992 -37.35 29.52 8.65
CA PHE A 992 -38.43 29.56 9.65
C PHE A 992 -39.17 30.90 9.56
N THR A 993 -40.44 30.96 9.97
CA THR A 993 -41.24 32.19 9.94
C THR A 993 -42.06 32.36 11.23
N VAL A 994 -42.07 33.58 11.77
CA VAL A 994 -42.98 34.01 12.85
C VAL A 994 -43.90 35.10 12.30
N THR A 995 -45.21 34.96 12.54
CA THR A 995 -46.18 36.04 12.30
C THR A 995 -46.44 36.81 13.60
N TRP A 996 -46.30 38.13 13.59
CA TRP A 996 -46.49 38.93 14.80
C TRP A 996 -47.96 39.34 14.96
N ILE A 997 -48.60 38.76 15.96
CA ILE A 997 -50.02 38.91 16.27
C ILE A 997 -50.19 39.72 17.55
N ASP A 998 -51.44 40.07 17.86
CA ASP A 998 -51.82 40.58 19.16
C ASP A 998 -53.12 39.93 19.64
N THR A 999 -53.18 39.65 20.93
CA THR A 999 -54.33 39.06 21.63
C THR A 999 -54.53 39.67 23.03
N VAL A 1000 -53.79 40.73 23.36
CA VAL A 1000 -53.78 41.40 24.65
C VAL A 1000 -54.66 42.64 24.55
N PRO A 1001 -55.80 42.72 25.26
CA PRO A 1001 -56.61 43.93 25.23
C PRO A 1001 -55.84 45.16 25.76
N PRO A 1002 -55.96 46.34 25.11
CA PRO A 1002 -55.28 47.56 25.51
C PRO A 1002 -55.65 47.98 26.93
N GLU A 1003 -54.77 48.64 27.66
CA GLU A 1003 -55.03 49.08 29.04
C GLU A 1003 -55.66 50.49 29.09
N LEU A 1004 -56.81 50.61 29.76
CA LEU A 1004 -57.37 51.90 30.19
C LEU A 1004 -56.61 52.40 31.44
N VAL A 1005 -55.57 53.20 31.23
CA VAL A 1005 -54.62 53.65 32.27
C VAL A 1005 -55.20 54.72 33.20
N ASP A 1006 -56.01 55.63 32.67
CA ASP A 1006 -56.73 56.65 33.45
C ASP A 1006 -58.05 57.02 32.74
N VAL A 1007 -59.09 57.32 33.52
CA VAL A 1007 -60.39 57.80 33.01
C VAL A 1007 -60.92 58.92 33.90
N SER A 1008 -61.17 60.09 33.31
CA SER A 1008 -61.64 61.28 34.01
C SER A 1008 -62.66 62.08 33.21
N TYR A 1009 -63.47 62.91 33.88
CA TYR A 1009 -64.48 63.74 33.21
C TYR A 1009 -64.61 65.15 33.77
N SER A 1010 -64.98 66.10 32.89
CA SER A 1010 -65.04 67.53 33.17
C SER A 1010 -66.30 68.18 32.59
N PRO A 1011 -67.08 68.95 33.38
CA PRO A 1011 -66.90 69.19 34.81
C PRO A 1011 -67.18 67.94 35.64
N SER A 1012 -66.42 67.72 36.72
CA SER A 1012 -66.57 66.59 37.64
C SER A 1012 -67.78 66.66 38.59
N SER A 1013 -68.68 67.62 38.37
CA SER A 1013 -69.96 67.78 39.09
C SER A 1013 -70.96 68.49 38.18
N PRO A 1014 -71.45 67.82 37.12
CA PRO A 1014 -72.33 68.42 36.14
C PRO A 1014 -73.76 68.68 36.65
N VAL A 1015 -74.53 69.43 35.88
CA VAL A 1015 -75.94 69.75 36.15
C VAL A 1015 -76.84 69.23 35.04
N PHE A 1016 -78.11 68.97 35.36
CA PHE A 1016 -79.06 68.46 34.37
C PHE A 1016 -79.16 69.38 33.14
N GLY A 1017 -78.98 68.78 31.95
CA GLY A 1017 -78.89 69.47 30.67
C GLY A 1017 -77.52 70.07 30.30
N SER A 1018 -76.45 69.88 31.09
CA SER A 1018 -75.08 70.24 30.69
C SER A 1018 -74.35 69.10 29.99
N ASP A 1019 -73.47 69.45 29.06
CA ASP A 1019 -72.51 68.53 28.46
C ASP A 1019 -71.31 68.26 29.39
N VAL A 1020 -70.70 67.09 29.24
CA VAL A 1020 -69.49 66.66 29.97
C VAL A 1020 -68.47 66.12 28.96
N VAL A 1021 -67.22 66.58 29.06
CA VAL A 1021 -66.09 65.98 28.33
C VAL A 1021 -65.54 64.83 29.16
N LEU A 1022 -65.64 63.61 28.63
CA LEU A 1022 -65.02 62.40 29.16
C LEU A 1022 -63.69 62.18 28.43
N THR A 1023 -62.63 61.87 29.16
CA THR A 1023 -61.27 61.68 28.64
C THR A 1023 -60.66 60.42 29.25
N CYS A 1024 -59.93 59.65 28.45
CA CYS A 1024 -59.19 58.48 28.91
C CYS A 1024 -57.79 58.42 28.29
N THR A 1025 -56.83 57.89 29.06
CA THR A 1025 -55.51 57.50 28.57
C THR A 1025 -55.52 55.99 28.31
N VAL A 1026 -54.98 55.57 27.18
CA VAL A 1026 -54.93 54.17 26.75
C VAL A 1026 -53.46 53.80 26.50
N SER A 1027 -53.01 52.66 27.01
CA SER A 1027 -51.70 52.11 26.64
C SER A 1027 -51.90 50.80 25.88
N ASP A 1028 -51.10 50.63 24.84
CA ASP A 1028 -50.96 49.39 24.11
C ASP A 1028 -49.48 49.23 23.76
N GLU A 1029 -48.91 48.05 23.98
CA GLU A 1029 -47.49 47.76 23.75
C GLU A 1029 -47.29 46.77 22.57
N HIS A 1030 -48.37 46.39 21.87
CA HIS A 1030 -48.40 45.25 20.95
C HIS A 1030 -48.90 45.62 19.54
N SER A 1031 -50.20 45.88 19.34
CA SER A 1031 -50.75 46.26 18.02
C SER A 1031 -51.05 47.75 17.84
N GLY A 1032 -51.25 48.49 18.92
CA GLY A 1032 -51.67 49.89 18.92
C GLY A 1032 -53.19 50.08 18.83
N VAL A 1033 -53.66 51.25 19.28
CA VAL A 1033 -55.10 51.52 19.46
C VAL A 1033 -55.80 51.84 18.14
N SER A 1034 -56.88 51.12 17.81
CA SER A 1034 -57.69 51.32 16.60
C SER A 1034 -58.78 52.36 16.81
N GLU A 1035 -59.64 52.16 17.82
CA GLU A 1035 -60.69 53.11 18.16
C GLU A 1035 -61.10 53.06 19.63
N VAL A 1036 -61.61 54.19 20.12
CA VAL A 1036 -62.15 54.31 21.49
C VAL A 1036 -63.59 54.80 21.39
N ARG A 1037 -64.50 54.16 22.12
CA ARG A 1037 -65.94 54.39 22.09
C ARG A 1037 -66.46 54.67 23.50
N ALA A 1038 -67.44 55.55 23.63
CA ALA A 1038 -68.20 55.77 24.86
C ALA A 1038 -69.69 55.45 24.66
N THR A 1039 -70.22 54.52 25.46
CA THR A 1039 -71.58 53.99 25.39
C THR A 1039 -72.40 54.37 26.62
N TYR A 1040 -73.57 55.00 26.44
CA TYR A 1040 -74.42 55.50 27.53
C TYR A 1040 -75.90 55.53 27.16
N GLN A 1041 -76.79 55.68 28.15
CA GLN A 1041 -78.24 55.80 27.92
C GLN A 1041 -78.67 57.27 27.77
N ALA A 1042 -79.27 57.62 26.63
CA ALA A 1042 -79.79 58.97 26.38
C ALA A 1042 -80.87 58.98 25.28
N GLY A 1043 -82.04 59.56 25.59
CA GLY A 1043 -83.25 59.56 24.76
C GLY A 1043 -84.19 58.39 25.05
N GLY A 1044 -84.00 57.68 26.17
CA GLY A 1044 -84.61 56.36 26.40
C GLY A 1044 -84.01 55.24 25.53
N SER A 1045 -82.79 55.43 25.03
CA SER A 1045 -82.08 54.52 24.12
C SER A 1045 -80.57 54.56 24.36
N THR A 1046 -79.89 53.43 24.14
CA THR A 1046 -78.43 53.36 24.10
C THR A 1046 -77.88 54.24 22.98
N LYS A 1047 -76.83 55.00 23.27
CA LYS A 1047 -75.96 55.68 22.30
C LYS A 1047 -74.53 55.21 22.50
N THR A 1048 -73.80 55.10 21.40
CA THR A 1048 -72.35 54.85 21.35
C THR A 1048 -71.72 55.93 20.48
N VAL A 1049 -70.61 56.51 20.93
CA VAL A 1049 -69.94 57.64 20.27
C VAL A 1049 -68.43 57.42 20.28
N LEU A 1050 -67.78 57.62 19.14
CA LEU A 1050 -66.32 57.61 19.02
C LEU A 1050 -65.67 58.75 19.83
N MET A 1051 -64.63 58.42 20.57
CA MET A 1051 -63.74 59.36 21.23
C MET A 1051 -62.62 59.76 20.27
N THR A 1052 -62.23 61.02 20.30
CA THR A 1052 -61.20 61.58 19.41
C THR A 1052 -59.88 61.65 20.17
N GLU A 1053 -58.80 61.13 19.59
CA GLU A 1053 -57.46 61.33 20.10
C GLU A 1053 -57.11 62.83 20.11
N VAL A 1054 -56.62 63.34 21.25
CA VAL A 1054 -56.28 64.77 21.45
C VAL A 1054 -54.81 64.99 21.78
N GLN A 1055 -54.13 63.94 22.17
CA GLN A 1055 -52.68 63.79 22.34
C GLN A 1055 -52.39 62.30 22.20
N GLU A 1056 -51.18 61.94 21.77
CA GLU A 1056 -50.67 60.56 21.71
C GLU A 1056 -51.17 59.72 22.90
N ASN A 1057 -51.91 58.64 22.61
CA ASN A 1057 -52.50 57.71 23.58
C ASN A 1057 -53.55 58.31 24.55
N VAL A 1058 -54.13 59.48 24.24
CA VAL A 1058 -55.18 60.16 25.05
C VAL A 1058 -56.39 60.56 24.20
N TYR A 1059 -57.55 60.00 24.54
CA TYR A 1059 -58.81 60.13 23.79
C TYR A 1059 -59.86 60.89 24.59
N SER A 1060 -60.72 61.67 23.93
CA SER A 1060 -61.83 62.40 24.59
C SER A 1060 -63.12 62.51 23.77
N VAL A 1061 -64.25 62.67 24.44
CA VAL A 1061 -65.59 62.80 23.83
C VAL A 1061 -66.50 63.68 24.68
N THR A 1062 -67.45 64.36 24.03
CA THR A 1062 -68.48 65.16 24.73
C THR A 1062 -69.80 64.40 24.82
N ILE A 1063 -70.37 64.33 26.04
CA ILE A 1063 -71.54 63.51 26.40
C ILE A 1063 -72.63 64.41 26.97
N THR A 1064 -73.86 64.26 26.46
CA THR A 1064 -75.04 65.04 26.88
C THR A 1064 -76.03 64.16 27.63
N ASN A 1065 -76.29 64.44 28.91
CA ASN A 1065 -77.35 63.79 29.69
C ASN A 1065 -78.74 64.35 29.33
N SER A 1066 -79.27 63.96 28.16
CA SER A 1066 -80.55 64.46 27.65
C SER A 1066 -81.78 63.96 28.43
N ASP A 1067 -81.65 62.83 29.14
CA ASP A 1067 -82.75 62.25 29.92
C ASP A 1067 -82.83 62.82 31.35
N ASN A 1068 -81.80 63.55 31.78
CA ASN A 1068 -81.65 64.13 33.12
C ASN A 1068 -81.70 63.04 34.23
N VAL A 1069 -81.04 61.91 33.98
CA VAL A 1069 -80.86 60.84 34.98
C VAL A 1069 -79.74 61.22 35.95
N THR A 1070 -79.97 61.08 37.26
CA THR A 1070 -79.02 61.51 38.30
C THR A 1070 -77.65 60.86 38.13
N ASP A 1071 -77.62 59.56 37.85
CA ASP A 1071 -76.40 58.79 37.67
C ASP A 1071 -76.38 58.29 36.24
N LEU A 1072 -75.57 58.90 35.38
CA LEU A 1072 -75.37 58.45 34.00
C LEU A 1072 -74.17 57.49 33.96
N GLN A 1073 -74.44 56.21 33.76
CA GLN A 1073 -73.40 55.23 33.47
C GLN A 1073 -72.92 55.41 32.04
N VAL A 1074 -71.61 55.55 31.88
CA VAL A 1074 -70.92 55.56 30.58
C VAL A 1074 -69.88 54.44 30.60
N THR A 1075 -70.04 53.47 29.72
CA THR A 1075 -69.02 52.46 29.45
C THR A 1075 -68.08 52.99 28.38
N ILE A 1076 -66.82 53.22 28.71
CA ILE A 1076 -65.76 53.36 27.70
C ILE A 1076 -65.39 51.95 27.26
N GLU A 1077 -65.21 51.77 25.95
CA GLU A 1077 -64.76 50.56 25.29
C GLU A 1077 -63.61 50.98 24.36
N VAL A 1078 -62.44 50.36 24.52
CA VAL A 1078 -61.26 50.58 23.66
C VAL A 1078 -61.08 49.32 22.84
N GLU A 1079 -60.82 49.48 21.54
CA GLU A 1079 -60.54 48.42 20.57
C GLU A 1079 -59.14 48.68 19.96
N ASP A 1080 -58.24 47.70 20.04
CA ASP A 1080 -56.91 47.75 19.41
C ASP A 1080 -56.98 47.41 17.91
N LEU A 1081 -55.84 47.44 17.21
CA LEU A 1081 -55.73 47.14 15.78
C LEU A 1081 -55.93 45.64 15.46
N ALA A 1082 -55.81 44.75 16.46
CA ALA A 1082 -56.21 43.34 16.38
C ALA A 1082 -57.69 43.08 16.75
N ALA A 1083 -58.44 44.12 17.11
CA ALA A 1083 -59.81 44.10 17.61
C ALA A 1083 -60.03 43.35 18.95
N ASN A 1084 -59.02 43.27 19.84
CA ASN A 1084 -59.28 42.95 21.24
C ASN A 1084 -59.86 44.18 21.96
N THR A 1085 -60.69 43.96 22.99
CA THR A 1085 -61.40 45.05 23.66
C THR A 1085 -61.29 45.03 25.19
N VAL A 1086 -60.98 46.19 25.76
CA VAL A 1086 -61.20 46.47 27.20
C VAL A 1086 -62.41 47.39 27.35
N SER A 1087 -63.09 47.32 28.50
CA SER A 1087 -64.10 48.32 28.85
C SER A 1087 -64.16 48.63 30.35
N GLU A 1088 -64.39 49.90 30.68
CA GLU A 1088 -64.65 50.37 32.05
C GLU A 1088 -65.93 51.21 32.07
N THR A 1089 -66.75 51.05 33.12
CA THR A 1089 -67.99 51.85 33.29
C THR A 1089 -67.85 52.91 34.36
N VAL A 1090 -67.68 54.15 33.93
CA VAL A 1090 -67.62 55.34 34.78
C VAL A 1090 -69.01 55.90 35.03
N VAL A 1091 -69.29 56.25 36.29
CA VAL A 1091 -70.57 56.88 36.69
C VAL A 1091 -70.40 58.40 36.74
N ILE A 1092 -71.14 59.11 35.90
CA ILE A 1092 -71.18 60.57 35.85
C ILE A 1092 -72.40 61.04 36.64
N HIS A 1093 -72.18 61.71 37.78
CA HIS A 1093 -73.24 62.13 38.70
C HIS A 1093 -73.71 63.57 38.44
N TYR A 1094 -74.96 63.73 38.00
CA TYR A 1094 -75.59 65.00 37.62
C TYR A 1094 -76.54 65.54 38.69
N SER A 1095 -76.59 66.87 38.83
CA SER A 1095 -77.37 67.57 39.85
C SER A 1095 -78.44 68.52 39.30
N GLN A 1096 -79.53 68.74 40.05
CA GLN A 1096 -80.57 69.72 39.69
C GLN A 1096 -80.01 71.15 39.70
N PRO A 1097 -80.26 71.98 38.66
CA PRO A 1097 -79.77 73.36 38.63
C PRO A 1097 -80.47 74.23 39.69
N SER A 1098 -79.75 74.55 40.75
CA SER A 1098 -80.21 75.45 41.82
C SER A 1098 -79.99 76.92 41.45
N THR A 1099 -80.91 77.78 41.87
CA THR A 1099 -80.84 79.22 41.55
C THR A 1099 -79.91 80.00 42.47
N SER A 1100 -79.14 80.92 41.87
CA SER A 1100 -78.45 82.09 42.46
C SER A 1100 -77.09 81.88 43.15
N THR A 1101 -76.18 82.85 42.93
CA THR A 1101 -75.17 83.45 43.85
C THR A 1101 -74.40 82.55 44.84
N THR A 1102 -73.07 82.65 45.04
CA THR A 1102 -72.19 83.86 44.98
C THR A 1102 -70.69 83.48 45.06
N THR A 1103 -69.81 84.48 44.88
CA THR A 1103 -68.53 84.72 45.61
C THR A 1103 -67.58 83.57 46.01
N THR A 1104 -66.41 83.56 45.37
CA THR A 1104 -65.04 83.47 45.94
C THR A 1104 -64.83 83.05 47.40
N THR A 1105 -64.07 81.96 47.65
CA THR A 1105 -62.85 81.98 48.51
C THR A 1105 -61.99 80.70 48.43
N SER A 1106 -60.77 80.79 48.99
CA SER A 1106 -59.68 79.80 48.95
C SER A 1106 -59.21 79.35 50.36
N SER A 1107 -58.88 78.06 50.53
CA SER A 1107 -57.86 77.54 51.48
C SER A 1107 -57.64 76.03 51.21
N THR A 1108 -56.45 75.42 51.04
CA THR A 1108 -55.13 75.47 51.72
C THR A 1108 -54.99 74.54 52.93
N THR A 1109 -53.95 73.67 52.94
CA THR A 1109 -53.35 72.91 54.08
C THR A 1109 -54.19 71.78 54.74
N THR A 1110 -53.66 70.76 55.45
CA THR A 1110 -52.30 70.45 56.00
C THR A 1110 -52.10 68.93 56.31
N THR A 1111 -50.91 68.37 56.03
CA THR A 1111 -50.15 67.32 56.81
C THR A 1111 -50.89 66.01 57.27
N THR A 1112 -50.35 65.01 58.04
CA THR A 1112 -49.21 64.93 58.98
C THR A 1112 -48.79 63.48 59.38
N THR A 1113 -47.49 63.25 59.67
CA THR A 1113 -46.92 62.24 60.64
C THR A 1113 -47.09 60.71 60.39
N SER A 1114 -46.30 59.76 60.94
CA SER A 1114 -45.06 59.78 61.79
C SER A 1114 -44.39 58.39 61.94
N SER A 1115 -43.09 58.38 62.31
CA SER A 1115 -42.36 57.38 63.17
C SER A 1115 -42.22 55.90 62.73
N SER A 1116 -41.17 55.12 63.04
CA SER A 1116 -39.74 55.30 63.45
C SER A 1116 -39.06 53.88 63.40
N THR A 1117 -37.92 53.45 64.00
CA THR A 1117 -37.01 53.87 65.09
C THR A 1117 -35.73 52.98 65.10
N THR A 1118 -34.60 53.41 65.73
CA THR A 1118 -33.51 52.58 66.38
C THR A 1118 -32.66 51.57 65.54
N THR A 1119 -31.34 51.33 65.72
CA THR A 1119 -30.22 51.98 66.48
C THR A 1119 -28.82 51.41 66.08
N THR A 1120 -27.73 52.21 66.23
CA THR A 1120 -26.31 51.93 66.64
C THR A 1120 -25.63 50.53 66.47
N SER A 1121 -24.31 50.36 66.25
CA SER A 1121 -23.16 51.31 66.10
C SER A 1121 -21.79 50.65 65.78
N ALA A 1122 -21.04 51.23 64.84
CA ALA A 1122 -19.65 51.77 64.99
C ALA A 1122 -18.45 50.82 65.40
N PRO A 1123 -17.15 51.28 65.48
CA PRO A 1123 -16.12 50.78 64.53
C PRO A 1123 -14.67 50.55 65.07
N THR A 1124 -13.75 50.00 64.24
CA THR A 1124 -12.25 50.23 64.15
C THR A 1124 -11.68 49.41 62.97
N SER A 1125 -10.64 49.79 62.18
CA SER A 1125 -9.19 50.04 62.42
C SER A 1125 -8.38 48.76 62.79
N THR A 1126 -7.16 48.48 62.29
CA THR A 1126 -6.11 49.30 61.62
C THR A 1126 -5.10 48.41 60.81
N SER A 1127 -4.22 49.03 60.00
CA SER A 1127 -3.09 48.48 59.17
C SER A 1127 -1.83 48.03 60.01
N PRO A 1128 -0.57 47.81 59.48
CA PRO A 1128 0.00 47.66 58.10
C PRO A 1128 1.17 46.59 57.95
N LEU A 1129 1.97 46.65 56.85
CA LEU A 1129 3.39 46.16 56.65
C LEU A 1129 3.63 44.62 56.57
N SER A 1130 4.73 44.05 56.00
CA SER A 1130 5.81 44.48 55.06
C SER A 1130 6.63 43.28 54.51
N ASP A 1131 7.52 43.50 53.54
CA ASP A 1131 8.40 42.50 52.87
C ASP A 1131 9.58 41.91 53.72
N LEU A 1132 10.44 41.10 53.05
CA LEU A 1132 11.70 40.38 53.44
C LEU A 1132 11.52 38.85 53.74
N ASP A 1133 12.42 37.91 53.36
CA ASP A 1133 13.73 38.02 52.66
C ASP A 1133 14.27 36.71 51.99
N THR A 1134 15.22 36.87 51.05
CA THR A 1134 16.40 36.00 50.73
C THR A 1134 16.24 34.63 50.02
N LEU A 1135 17.37 34.15 49.45
CA LEU A 1135 17.57 33.22 48.31
C LEU A 1135 18.43 31.96 48.67
N LEU A 1136 18.67 31.10 47.65
CA LEU A 1136 19.84 30.17 47.45
C LEU A 1136 19.83 28.69 47.97
N VAL A 1137 19.53 27.77 47.03
CA VAL A 1137 20.37 26.64 46.51
C VAL A 1137 21.01 25.60 47.47
N GLY A 1138 20.80 24.30 47.16
CA GLY A 1138 21.91 23.32 47.14
C GLY A 1138 21.64 21.83 47.45
N GLY A 1139 21.77 20.95 46.43
CA GLY A 1139 22.65 19.77 46.54
C GLY A 1139 22.09 18.33 46.63
N VAL A 1140 22.49 17.50 45.65
CA VAL A 1140 22.83 16.06 45.73
C VAL A 1140 21.73 15.04 46.09
N GLY A 1141 21.33 14.23 45.09
CA GLY A 1141 20.37 13.11 45.24
C GLY A 1141 20.69 11.82 44.46
N ILE A 1142 21.94 11.57 44.06
CA ILE A 1142 22.30 10.50 43.08
C ILE A 1142 23.01 9.27 43.69
N VAL A 1143 23.45 9.32 44.96
CA VAL A 1143 24.33 8.27 45.55
C VAL A 1143 23.56 7.12 46.23
N VAL A 1144 22.24 7.22 46.42
CA VAL A 1144 21.47 6.27 47.25
C VAL A 1144 20.92 5.07 46.47
N VAL A 1145 20.56 5.23 45.19
CA VAL A 1145 19.87 4.17 44.41
C VAL A 1145 20.81 3.00 44.06
N LEU A 1146 22.06 3.30 43.65
CA LEU A 1146 23.07 2.29 43.31
C LEU A 1146 23.43 1.35 44.46
N ALA A 1147 23.24 1.77 45.72
CA ALA A 1147 23.48 0.92 46.89
C ALA A 1147 22.39 -0.16 47.09
N ILE A 1148 21.19 0.04 46.56
CA ILE A 1148 20.04 -0.88 46.76
C ILE A 1148 20.09 -2.01 45.71
N VAL A 1149 20.37 -1.69 44.45
CA VAL A 1149 20.48 -2.68 43.36
C VAL A 1149 21.57 -3.71 43.65
N LEU A 1150 22.76 -3.24 44.06
CA LEU A 1150 23.90 -4.10 44.45
C LEU A 1150 23.65 -4.96 45.71
N MET A 1151 22.59 -4.69 46.47
CA MET A 1151 22.22 -5.49 47.66
C MET A 1151 21.26 -6.64 47.34
N LEU A 1152 20.52 -6.58 46.23
CA LEU A 1152 19.54 -7.60 45.84
C LEU A 1152 20.15 -8.73 45.01
N MET A 1153 21.15 -8.44 44.16
CA MET A 1153 21.81 -9.43 43.29
C MET A 1153 22.75 -10.43 44.01
N ARG A 1154 22.56 -10.67 45.31
CA ARG A 1154 23.48 -11.49 46.14
C ARG A 1154 22.82 -12.62 46.96
N ARG A 1155 21.63 -13.08 46.54
CA ARG A 1155 20.92 -14.22 47.15
C ARG A 1155 20.21 -15.13 46.14
N ARG A 1156 20.98 -15.86 45.33
CA ARG A 1156 20.65 -17.20 44.82
C ARG A 1156 21.93 -17.92 44.37
N HIS A 1157 22.40 -18.81 45.23
CA HIS A 1157 23.31 -19.92 44.97
C HIS A 1157 22.59 -21.18 45.47
#